data_AF-B8MP92-F1
#
_entry.id   AF-B8MP92-F1
#
_cell.length_a   1.000
_cell.length_b   1.000
_cell.length_c   1.000
_cell.angle_alpha   90.00
_cell.angle_beta   90.00
_cell.angle_gamma   90.00
#
_symmetry.space_group_name_H-M   'P 1'
#
loop_
_entity.id
_entity.type
_entity.pdbx_description
1 polymer ?
#
loop_
_entity_poly.entity_id
_entity_poly.type
_entity_poly.pdbx_seq_one_letter_code
_entity_poly.pdbx_strand_id
1 'polypeptide(L)'
;MPTSLSVLKRFARPKIILFGDSITELSCDQSLGFALAPALQHEYFRKLQIVVHGYGGYNTEHARHILEPILDYETSSVPDKKDELLTDVKLLTIFFGTNDATQNDSQFVPLERYKANLRHMVDVAQNRNIPTILVGPGLVDEYSAKGCEGSGRSTTRAREYSEACRQVSIEKNVPFTDMWHAMLAMKGWKTGDPIIGQRGSASDLHLRDILTDGVHFSGSAYHTIRKHFPNLKSENLSTMLPHISEIDPKDLPASLWQERSKITVDVSMSPTVGGYLWNLQAMPLKQACDCCNIRKIRCNGAQPCQRCINNRLNCTYLRQRQKSGPRRLRQSSKKIWDTQVSSVGVSEPNGMQMRRIQHDDLGTGLLTTTPARRISLSAINSVFEIFRDNLYGIWPLLDTENLLQQLIIGTDDIQTYALSTALCAATLSHLDRTITQEQSQLDGLFTADAFAQEARRVRCTYDYMEPVTLATVLTSYFLHIFYGKQPSRMQTAAFYIREAISFAQLLGMHTEDTYSRVIDGFLNLVNLFKYPGNDFFNKWTAQSSQVAVSSRQLLLLQQELQFLPSEIPPEANSIQRVDIYATRHWIRALAWKLSLQSGYIASNGISSRKEMSTLYPHQIALDMLLETGNIHPTAFEVHGPGMEVKMTEIATALANSIECQPEEEESQSLSFVIRPRDTFKSICDLIFSTKVMLPNLRESLRERVQKVFGHSKFYTAVESTTPNDDESLEQGAWALFGSSAANCAARNVVEHDTAALIAVSDPSAWFPTAISTASFTAFNSTFHDTDLFDIPAIITGAYDPVGT
;
A
#
# COMPACT_ATOMS: atom_id res chain seq x y z
N MET A 1 -6.31 48.98 -16.62
CA MET A 1 -6.12 47.95 -15.56
C MET A 1 -5.60 48.67 -14.34
N PRO A 2 -6.31 48.72 -13.20
CA PRO A 2 -5.77 49.40 -12.04
C PRO A 2 -4.57 48.59 -11.54
N THR A 3 -3.38 49.11 -11.83
CA THR A 3 -2.09 48.83 -11.20
C THR A 3 -2.13 49.30 -9.74
N SER A 4 -3.18 48.92 -9.02
CA SER A 4 -3.35 49.23 -7.62
C SER A 4 -2.51 48.25 -6.82
N LEU A 5 -1.79 48.76 -5.83
CA LEU A 5 -1.06 47.99 -4.82
C LEU A 5 -1.91 46.86 -4.19
N SER A 6 -3.23 47.05 -4.12
CA SER A 6 -4.17 46.04 -3.63
C SER A 6 -4.27 44.79 -4.51
N VAL A 7 -4.09 44.93 -5.83
CA VAL A 7 -4.08 43.81 -6.78
C VAL A 7 -2.76 43.05 -6.69
N LEU A 8 -1.62 43.76 -6.60
CA LEU A 8 -0.30 43.13 -6.46
C LEU A 8 -0.18 42.33 -5.16
N LYS A 9 -0.65 42.87 -4.03
CA LYS A 9 -0.71 42.14 -2.74
C LYS A 9 -1.60 40.89 -2.78
N ARG A 10 -2.59 40.83 -3.68
CA ARG A 10 -3.44 39.64 -3.86
C ARG A 10 -2.77 38.54 -4.67
N PHE A 11 -1.75 38.85 -5.48
CA PHE A 11 -0.93 37.86 -6.20
C PHE A 11 0.36 37.49 -5.48
N ALA A 12 0.84 38.37 -4.60
CA ALA A 12 1.97 38.12 -3.73
C ALA A 12 1.61 37.04 -2.69
N ARG A 13 1.89 35.78 -3.04
CA ARG A 13 1.53 34.62 -2.22
C ARG A 13 2.32 34.66 -0.92
N PRO A 14 1.67 34.42 0.24
CA PRO A 14 2.42 34.14 1.45
C PRO A 14 3.23 32.85 1.27
N LYS A 15 4.42 32.80 1.87
CA LYS A 15 5.44 31.79 1.59
C LYS A 15 5.70 30.89 2.78
N ILE A 16 5.99 29.62 2.50
CA ILE A 16 6.71 28.72 3.40
C ILE A 16 8.12 28.57 2.81
N ILE A 17 9.13 28.93 3.58
CA ILE A 17 10.53 28.82 3.17
C ILE A 17 11.14 27.57 3.81
N LEU A 18 11.69 26.69 2.97
CA LEU A 18 12.53 25.57 3.39
C LEU A 18 13.99 26.00 3.24
N PHE A 19 14.69 26.22 4.36
CA PHE A 19 16.09 26.65 4.37
C PHE A 19 17.00 25.59 4.98
N GLY A 20 18.02 25.15 4.25
CA GLY A 20 18.87 24.06 4.70
C GLY A 20 20.02 23.70 3.78
N ASP A 21 20.62 22.53 4.02
CA ASP A 21 21.73 21.99 3.24
C ASP A 21 21.25 21.14 2.04
N SER A 22 22.07 20.17 1.59
CA SER A 22 21.74 19.25 0.50
C SER A 22 20.46 18.44 0.76
N ILE A 23 20.09 18.16 2.01
CA ILE A 23 18.83 17.46 2.31
C ILE A 23 17.64 18.36 1.98
N THR A 24 17.77 19.68 2.16
CA THR A 24 16.72 20.61 1.73
C THR A 24 16.73 20.81 0.21
N GLU A 25 17.89 20.83 -0.43
CA GLU A 25 18.02 20.93 -1.89
C GLU A 25 17.37 19.72 -2.60
N LEU A 26 17.71 18.51 -2.15
CA LEU A 26 17.19 17.26 -2.71
C LEU A 26 15.73 16.99 -2.35
N SER A 27 15.10 17.82 -1.53
CA SER A 27 13.67 17.72 -1.24
C SER A 27 12.77 17.97 -2.47
N CYS A 28 13.36 18.48 -3.55
CA CYS A 28 12.74 18.67 -4.87
C CYS A 28 12.93 17.48 -5.83
N ASP A 29 13.82 16.53 -5.51
CA ASP A 29 14.20 15.47 -6.44
C ASP A 29 13.17 14.32 -6.45
N GLN A 30 12.35 14.28 -7.49
CA GLN A 30 11.33 13.24 -7.68
C GLN A 30 11.91 11.90 -8.15
N SER A 31 13.18 11.85 -8.58
CA SER A 31 13.81 10.58 -8.98
C SER A 31 14.04 9.64 -7.79
N LEU A 32 14.01 10.18 -6.56
CA LEU A 32 14.18 9.46 -5.30
C LEU A 32 12.84 8.98 -4.68
N GLY A 33 11.74 9.08 -5.43
CA GLY A 33 10.39 8.71 -5.01
C GLY A 33 9.59 9.91 -4.51
N PHE A 34 9.04 9.82 -3.29
CA PHE A 34 8.33 10.95 -2.67
C PHE A 34 9.27 12.16 -2.47
N ALA A 35 8.91 13.31 -3.00
CA ALA A 35 9.66 14.56 -2.84
C ALA A 35 8.86 15.56 -1.99
N LEU A 36 9.43 16.01 -0.86
CA LEU A 36 8.74 16.86 0.11
C LEU A 36 8.29 18.19 -0.48
N ALA A 37 9.17 18.91 -1.18
CA ALA A 37 8.85 20.25 -1.69
C ALA A 37 7.72 20.22 -2.74
N PRO A 38 7.73 19.35 -3.76
CA PRO A 38 6.61 19.18 -4.68
C PRO A 38 5.31 18.73 -3.98
N ALA A 39 5.39 17.85 -2.99
CA ALA A 39 4.23 17.43 -2.22
C ALA A 39 3.60 18.59 -1.45
N LEU A 40 4.42 19.44 -0.81
CA LEU A 40 3.95 20.67 -0.17
C LEU A 40 3.39 21.65 -1.22
N GLN A 41 4.03 21.82 -2.37
CA GLN A 41 3.51 22.70 -3.43
C GLN A 41 2.12 22.28 -3.90
N HIS A 42 1.89 20.97 -4.05
CA HIS A 42 0.58 20.42 -4.36
C HIS A 42 -0.43 20.69 -3.24
N GLU A 43 -0.06 20.39 -1.99
CA GLU A 43 -0.94 20.54 -0.83
C GLU A 43 -1.35 21.99 -0.57
N TYR A 44 -0.42 22.94 -0.77
CA TYR A 44 -0.66 24.38 -0.61
C TYR A 44 -1.04 25.09 -1.92
N PHE A 45 -1.37 24.34 -2.97
CA PHE A 45 -1.77 24.92 -4.24
C PHE A 45 -2.91 25.94 -4.06
N ARG A 46 -2.74 27.13 -4.66
CA ARG A 46 -3.64 28.30 -4.53
C ARG A 46 -3.79 28.86 -3.10
N LYS A 47 -2.99 28.43 -2.13
CA LYS A 47 -3.03 28.87 -0.73
C LYS A 47 -1.73 29.57 -0.32
N LEU A 48 -0.59 28.87 -0.42
CA LEU A 48 0.75 29.38 -0.08
C LEU A 48 1.75 29.00 -1.19
N GLN A 49 2.86 29.69 -1.24
CA GLN A 49 3.99 29.32 -2.09
C GLN A 49 5.05 28.60 -1.26
N ILE A 50 5.58 27.49 -1.77
CA ILE A 50 6.73 26.81 -1.18
C ILE A 50 7.98 27.30 -1.90
N VAL A 51 8.93 27.84 -1.14
CA VAL A 51 10.22 28.33 -1.64
C VAL A 51 11.32 27.52 -0.99
N VAL A 52 12.21 26.95 -1.81
CA VAL A 52 13.30 26.09 -1.34
C VAL A 52 14.62 26.83 -1.51
N HIS A 53 15.31 27.04 -0.39
CA HIS A 53 16.66 27.58 -0.30
C HIS A 53 17.57 26.51 0.33
N GLY A 54 17.82 25.45 -0.45
CA GLY A 54 18.71 24.35 -0.09
C GLY A 54 20.08 24.50 -0.74
N TYR A 55 21.16 24.34 0.03
CA TYR A 55 22.53 24.54 -0.44
C TYR A 55 23.42 23.34 -0.13
N GLY A 56 23.69 22.53 -1.14
CA GLY A 56 24.48 21.32 -1.04
C GLY A 56 25.87 21.55 -0.44
N GLY A 57 26.19 20.79 0.60
CA GLY A 57 27.48 20.87 1.28
C GLY A 57 27.66 22.04 2.26
N TYR A 58 26.66 22.92 2.41
CA TYR A 58 26.73 24.05 3.35
C TYR A 58 26.58 23.58 4.81
N ASN A 59 27.13 24.36 5.73
CA ASN A 59 27.00 24.21 7.18
C ASN A 59 26.45 25.50 7.79
N THR A 60 26.31 25.56 9.11
CA THR A 60 25.74 26.72 9.79
C THR A 60 26.62 27.98 9.75
N GLU A 61 27.93 27.89 9.49
CA GLU A 61 28.80 29.08 9.27
C GLU A 61 28.44 29.78 7.97
N HIS A 62 28.12 29.03 6.92
CA HIS A 62 27.65 29.64 5.68
C HIS A 62 26.23 30.18 5.86
N ALA A 63 25.35 29.35 6.45
CA ALA A 63 23.93 29.66 6.61
C ALA A 63 23.68 30.98 7.36
N ARG A 64 24.44 31.25 8.43
CA ARG A 64 24.31 32.48 9.23
C ARG A 64 24.53 33.77 8.44
N HIS A 65 25.27 33.73 7.34
CA HIS A 65 25.59 34.91 6.53
C HIS A 65 24.64 35.12 5.35
N ILE A 66 23.98 34.05 4.89
CA ILE A 66 23.09 34.12 3.71
C ILE A 66 21.61 34.27 4.09
N LEU A 67 21.20 33.86 5.30
CA LEU A 67 19.79 33.87 5.69
C LEU A 67 19.18 35.27 5.66
N GLU A 68 19.87 36.27 6.21
CA GLU A 68 19.35 37.64 6.27
C GLU A 68 19.12 38.24 4.87
N PRO A 69 20.09 38.23 3.93
CA PRO A 69 19.84 38.64 2.55
C PRO A 69 18.72 37.86 1.85
N ILE A 70 18.59 36.55 2.10
CA ILE A 70 17.52 35.73 1.55
C ILE A 70 16.17 36.22 2.07
N LEU A 71 16.03 36.39 3.38
CA LEU A 71 14.78 36.86 3.97
C LEU A 71 14.43 38.26 3.47
N ASP A 72 15.40 39.17 3.38
CA ASP A 72 15.18 40.52 2.85
C ASP A 72 14.64 40.51 1.41
N TYR A 73 15.14 39.61 0.57
CA TYR A 73 14.61 39.40 -0.76
C TYR A 73 13.19 38.78 -0.74
N GLU A 74 13.00 37.73 0.05
CA GLU A 74 11.74 36.98 0.09
C GLU A 74 10.59 37.74 0.77
N THR A 75 10.91 38.65 1.70
CA THR A 75 10.01 39.62 2.32
C THR A 75 10.17 40.98 1.63
N SER A 76 9.89 41.04 0.34
CA SER A 76 9.94 42.30 -0.41
C SER A 76 8.93 43.31 0.14
N SER A 77 9.36 44.56 0.32
CA SER A 77 8.48 45.68 0.70
C SER A 77 7.93 46.39 -0.54
N VAL A 78 6.84 47.13 -0.35
CA VAL A 78 6.23 47.92 -1.41
C VAL A 78 7.15 49.11 -1.81
N PRO A 79 7.34 49.40 -3.12
CA PRO A 79 8.02 50.62 -3.55
C PRO A 79 7.35 51.86 -2.94
N ASP A 80 8.14 52.76 -2.34
CA ASP A 80 7.70 53.98 -1.63
C ASP A 80 7.01 53.81 -0.27
N LYS A 81 6.83 52.57 0.23
CA LYS A 81 6.29 52.28 1.58
C LYS A 81 7.01 51.10 2.25
N LYS A 82 8.16 51.39 2.87
CA LYS A 82 9.02 50.39 3.53
C LYS A 82 8.33 49.61 4.67
N ASP A 83 7.34 50.21 5.34
CA ASP A 83 6.63 49.57 6.46
C ASP A 83 5.53 48.61 6.01
N GLU A 84 5.29 48.47 4.70
CA GLU A 84 4.25 47.61 4.16
C GLU A 84 4.85 46.48 3.30
N LEU A 85 4.77 45.25 3.80
CA LEU A 85 5.28 44.07 3.09
C LEU A 85 4.38 43.73 1.89
N LEU A 86 5.01 43.46 0.75
CA LEU A 86 4.35 42.96 -0.46
C LEU A 86 4.13 41.45 -0.36
N THR A 87 5.15 40.70 0.08
CA THR A 87 5.11 39.25 0.35
C THR A 87 5.37 38.97 1.82
N ASP A 88 4.65 38.01 2.39
CA ASP A 88 4.75 37.61 3.80
C ASP A 88 5.27 36.17 3.92
N VAL A 89 6.14 35.89 4.89
CA VAL A 89 6.67 34.55 5.16
C VAL A 89 5.94 33.99 6.37
N LYS A 90 5.13 32.95 6.13
CA LYS A 90 4.28 32.34 7.14
C LYS A 90 4.97 31.26 7.96
N LEU A 91 6.03 30.68 7.42
CA LEU A 91 6.85 29.70 8.10
C LEU A 91 8.24 29.65 7.47
N LEU A 92 9.26 29.58 8.30
CA LEU A 92 10.63 29.23 7.95
C LEU A 92 11.01 27.91 8.63
N THR A 93 11.51 26.93 7.87
CA THR A 93 12.20 25.77 8.46
C THR A 93 13.71 25.95 8.31
N ILE A 94 14.48 25.71 9.37
CA ILE A 94 15.94 25.71 9.33
C ILE A 94 16.43 24.28 9.56
N PHE A 95 17.07 23.69 8.55
CA PHE A 95 17.53 22.30 8.57
C PHE A 95 19.02 22.20 8.21
N PHE A 96 19.86 22.31 9.25
CA PHE A 96 21.32 22.18 9.18
C PHE A 96 21.83 21.33 10.35
N GLY A 97 23.03 20.78 10.23
CA GLY A 97 23.68 19.99 11.27
C GLY A 97 24.37 18.74 10.74
N THR A 98 23.92 18.21 9.60
CA THR A 98 24.48 17.00 8.99
C THR A 98 25.94 17.20 8.56
N ASN A 99 26.24 18.35 7.94
CA ASN A 99 27.60 18.72 7.54
C ASN A 99 28.42 19.25 8.72
N ASP A 100 27.80 20.03 9.60
CA ASP A 100 28.41 20.56 10.83
C ASP A 100 28.95 19.45 11.74
N ALA A 101 28.24 18.32 11.82
CA ALA A 101 28.58 17.17 12.66
C ALA A 101 29.74 16.32 12.12
N THR A 102 30.23 16.60 10.90
CA THR A 102 31.35 15.84 10.31
C THR A 102 32.63 16.03 11.11
N GLN A 103 33.60 15.14 10.92
CA GLN A 103 34.99 15.28 11.37
C GLN A 103 35.92 15.71 10.23
N ASN A 104 35.35 16.18 9.12
CA ASN A 104 36.10 16.73 8.00
C ASN A 104 36.27 18.24 8.22
N ASP A 105 37.52 18.71 8.31
CA ASP A 105 37.87 20.11 8.61
C ASP A 105 37.15 21.13 7.71
N SER A 106 36.84 20.77 6.46
CA SER A 106 36.18 21.69 5.51
C SER A 106 34.71 21.98 5.82
N GLN A 107 34.00 21.05 6.48
CA GLN A 107 32.57 21.19 6.76
C GLN A 107 32.25 21.24 8.26
N PHE A 108 33.17 20.78 9.10
CA PHE A 108 33.01 20.69 10.55
C PHE A 108 32.77 22.06 11.19
N VAL A 109 31.77 22.14 12.06
CA VAL A 109 31.50 23.31 12.91
C VAL A 109 31.42 22.85 14.36
N PRO A 110 32.25 23.36 15.28
CA PRO A 110 32.20 22.95 16.70
C PRO A 110 30.82 23.14 17.32
N LEU A 111 30.41 22.23 18.23
CA LEU A 111 29.06 22.17 18.77
C LEU A 111 28.53 23.50 19.35
N GLU A 112 29.37 24.21 20.12
CA GLU A 112 28.97 25.50 20.69
C GLU A 112 28.83 26.60 19.64
N ARG A 113 29.63 26.53 18.57
CA ARG A 113 29.52 27.45 17.44
C ARG A 113 28.27 27.14 16.60
N TYR A 114 27.97 25.87 16.37
CA TYR A 114 26.72 25.42 15.76
C TYR A 114 25.50 25.97 16.50
N LYS A 115 25.46 25.84 17.85
CA LYS A 115 24.39 26.44 18.67
C LYS A 115 24.32 27.96 18.51
N ALA A 116 25.46 28.65 18.55
CA ALA A 116 25.50 30.10 18.37
C ALA A 116 24.98 30.54 16.99
N ASN A 117 25.28 29.78 15.93
CA ASN A 117 24.79 30.04 14.58
C ASN A 117 23.28 29.82 14.48
N LEU A 118 22.75 28.72 15.04
CA LEU A 118 21.31 28.48 15.10
C LEU A 118 20.58 29.60 15.86
N ARG A 119 21.09 30.01 17.03
CA ARG A 119 20.51 31.13 17.81
C ARG A 119 20.43 32.40 16.97
N HIS A 120 21.52 32.74 16.27
CA HIS A 120 21.57 33.90 15.40
C HIS A 120 20.54 33.82 14.27
N MET A 121 20.44 32.69 13.58
CA MET A 121 19.46 32.52 12.50
C MET A 121 18.01 32.60 13.00
N VAL A 122 17.72 32.05 14.17
CA VAL A 122 16.40 32.20 14.81
C VAL A 122 16.14 33.65 15.21
N ASP A 123 17.13 34.37 15.73
CA ASP A 123 17.00 35.80 16.05
C ASP A 123 16.70 36.63 14.79
N VAL A 124 17.39 36.36 13.68
CA VAL A 124 17.14 37.02 12.37
C VAL A 124 15.69 36.84 11.92
N ALA A 125 15.13 35.64 12.08
CA ALA A 125 13.74 35.33 11.73
C ALA A 125 12.72 35.93 12.71
N GLN A 126 12.96 35.80 14.02
CA GLN A 126 12.09 36.35 15.06
C GLN A 126 12.02 37.89 15.01
N ASN A 127 13.14 38.57 14.72
CA ASN A 127 13.18 40.01 14.52
C ASN A 127 12.32 40.47 13.32
N ARG A 128 12.04 39.58 12.38
CA ARG A 128 11.13 39.79 11.24
C ARG A 128 9.72 39.25 11.48
N ASN A 129 9.41 38.80 12.70
CA ASN A 129 8.15 38.15 13.08
C ASN A 129 7.82 36.90 12.24
N ILE A 130 8.85 36.19 11.75
CA ILE A 130 8.66 34.98 10.94
C ILE A 130 8.61 33.75 11.87
N PRO A 131 7.49 33.01 11.90
CA PRO A 131 7.44 31.77 12.65
C PRO A 131 8.48 30.78 12.12
N THR A 132 9.23 30.15 13.02
CA THR A 132 10.40 29.34 12.66
C THR A 132 10.32 27.96 13.31
N ILE A 133 10.68 26.92 12.57
CA ILE A 133 10.85 25.55 13.07
C ILE A 133 12.31 25.12 12.86
N LEU A 134 12.93 24.56 13.90
CA LEU A 134 14.24 23.93 13.79
C LEU A 134 14.10 22.44 13.49
N VAL A 135 14.88 21.94 12.54
CA VAL A 135 14.93 20.52 12.20
C VAL A 135 16.32 19.99 12.53
N GLY A 136 16.40 19.01 13.43
CA GLY A 136 17.66 18.37 13.80
C GLY A 136 18.16 17.41 12.72
N PRO A 137 19.49 17.18 12.59
CA PRO A 137 20.05 16.18 11.68
C PRO A 137 19.45 14.78 11.90
N GLY A 138 19.34 14.02 10.81
CA GLY A 138 18.83 12.64 10.81
C GLY A 138 19.89 11.59 11.18
N LEU A 139 19.54 10.32 10.98
CA LEU A 139 20.50 9.21 11.11
C LEU A 139 21.57 9.26 10.00
N VAL A 140 22.72 8.68 10.32
CA VAL A 140 23.78 8.36 9.35
C VAL A 140 23.96 6.84 9.32
N ASP A 141 24.01 6.26 8.12
CA ASP A 141 24.37 4.85 7.94
C ASP A 141 25.90 4.71 7.81
N GLU A 142 26.56 4.31 8.89
CA GLU A 142 28.02 4.20 8.99
C GLU A 142 28.61 3.02 8.18
N TYR A 143 27.75 2.22 7.55
CA TYR A 143 28.13 1.15 6.64
C TYR A 143 28.06 1.58 5.15
N SER A 144 27.53 2.76 4.85
CA SER A 144 27.44 3.27 3.47
C SER A 144 28.74 3.90 2.97
N ALA A 145 28.86 4.14 1.65
CA ALA A 145 30.01 4.84 1.08
C ALA A 145 30.20 6.30 1.59
N LYS A 146 29.12 6.97 2.05
CA LYS A 146 29.22 8.31 2.67
C LYS A 146 29.24 8.29 4.20
N GLY A 147 29.03 7.14 4.83
CA GLY A 147 29.22 6.92 6.26
C GLY A 147 30.42 6.03 6.61
N CYS A 148 31.17 5.53 5.63
CA CYS A 148 32.31 4.65 5.87
C CYS A 148 33.48 5.39 6.55
N GLU A 149 34.41 4.60 7.10
CA GLU A 149 35.69 5.06 7.63
C GLU A 149 36.40 5.99 6.64
N GLY A 150 36.58 7.26 7.04
CA GLY A 150 37.16 8.32 6.21
C GLY A 150 36.19 9.45 5.84
N SER A 151 34.87 9.23 5.92
CA SER A 151 33.86 10.29 5.68
C SER A 151 33.74 11.32 6.82
N GLY A 152 34.19 10.95 8.01
CA GLY A 152 34.08 11.73 9.24
C GLY A 152 32.66 11.86 9.80
N ARG A 153 31.67 11.14 9.26
CA ARG A 153 30.27 11.18 9.74
C ARG A 153 29.97 9.97 10.62
N SER A 154 29.24 10.20 11.72
CA SER A 154 28.74 9.14 12.59
C SER A 154 27.35 9.49 13.13
N THR A 155 26.52 8.47 13.36
CA THR A 155 25.15 8.66 13.84
C THR A 155 25.13 9.18 15.27
N THR A 156 26.12 8.83 16.08
CA THR A 156 26.29 9.35 17.45
C THR A 156 26.53 10.87 17.43
N ARG A 157 27.38 11.36 16.52
CA ARG A 157 27.60 12.81 16.37
C ARG A 157 26.38 13.50 15.81
N ALA A 158 25.69 12.91 14.83
CA ALA A 158 24.42 13.44 14.35
C ALA A 158 23.42 13.62 15.51
N ARG A 159 23.34 12.65 16.43
CA ARG A 159 22.53 12.76 17.65
C ARG A 159 22.95 13.92 18.55
N GLU A 160 24.25 14.11 18.78
CA GLU A 160 24.77 15.22 19.60
C GLU A 160 24.35 16.58 19.03
N TYR A 161 24.42 16.75 17.71
CA TYR A 161 24.00 17.97 17.03
C TYR A 161 22.48 18.13 17.00
N SER A 162 21.72 17.02 16.89
CA SER A 162 20.26 17.03 17.04
C SER A 162 19.84 17.51 18.44
N GLU A 163 20.47 17.01 19.50
CA GLU A 163 20.18 17.47 20.87
C GLU A 163 20.62 18.92 21.10
N ALA A 164 21.74 19.35 20.50
CA ALA A 164 22.15 20.76 20.55
C ALA A 164 21.14 21.67 19.83
N CYS A 165 20.60 21.25 18.70
CA CYS A 165 19.53 21.95 17.98
C CYS A 165 18.25 22.04 18.83
N ARG A 166 17.88 20.94 19.49
CA ARG A 166 16.77 20.88 20.46
C ARG A 166 16.98 21.82 21.66
N GLN A 167 18.20 21.92 22.16
CA GLN A 167 18.51 22.85 23.25
C GLN A 167 18.26 24.31 22.81
N VAL A 168 18.72 24.68 21.61
CA VAL A 168 18.48 26.01 21.04
C VAL A 168 16.99 26.26 20.80
N SER A 169 16.24 25.25 20.36
CA SER A 169 14.79 25.40 20.13
C SER A 169 14.03 25.72 21.42
N ILE A 170 14.38 25.06 22.53
CA ILE A 170 13.82 25.32 23.86
C ILE A 170 14.21 26.72 24.33
N GLU A 171 15.50 27.09 24.20
CA GLU A 171 16.00 28.41 24.59
C GLU A 171 15.31 29.55 23.84
N LYS A 172 15.07 29.38 22.54
CA LYS A 172 14.41 30.39 21.67
C LYS A 172 12.90 30.27 21.61
N ASN A 173 12.32 29.28 22.30
CA ASN A 173 10.89 28.99 22.29
C ASN A 173 10.32 28.79 20.87
N VAL A 174 10.99 27.96 20.07
CA VAL A 174 10.55 27.58 18.71
C VAL A 174 10.35 26.05 18.62
N PRO A 175 9.43 25.55 17.77
CA PRO A 175 9.23 24.12 17.61
C PRO A 175 10.48 23.40 17.05
N PHE A 176 10.59 22.12 17.38
CA PHE A 176 11.71 21.26 16.96
C PHE A 176 11.22 19.94 16.39
N THR A 177 11.80 19.54 15.25
CA THR A 177 11.58 18.25 14.61
C THR A 177 12.81 17.37 14.77
N ASP A 178 12.66 16.28 15.51
CA ASP A 178 13.73 15.33 15.83
C ASP A 178 13.84 14.23 14.77
N MET A 179 14.56 14.51 13.68
CA MET A 179 14.70 13.54 12.59
C MET A 179 15.49 12.30 13.00
N TRP A 180 16.44 12.42 13.92
CA TRP A 180 17.25 11.30 14.40
C TRP A 180 16.36 10.22 15.04
N HIS A 181 15.51 10.61 15.99
CA HIS A 181 14.58 9.66 16.62
C HIS A 181 13.43 9.25 15.70
N ALA A 182 12.93 10.17 14.86
CA ALA A 182 11.85 9.85 13.92
C ALA A 182 12.24 8.74 12.94
N MET A 183 13.47 8.78 12.42
CA MET A 183 14.02 7.75 11.52
C MET A 183 14.21 6.40 12.21
N LEU A 184 14.65 6.39 13.47
CA LEU A 184 14.71 5.15 14.27
C LEU A 184 13.32 4.55 14.50
N ALA A 185 12.33 5.40 14.80
CA ALA A 185 10.95 4.95 15.00
C ALA A 185 10.34 4.32 13.74
N MET A 186 10.71 4.80 12.54
CA MET A 186 10.31 4.16 11.27
C MET A 186 10.80 2.71 11.16
N LYS A 187 11.88 2.36 11.86
CA LYS A 187 12.43 1.01 11.94
C LYS A 187 11.94 0.21 13.15
N GLY A 188 10.92 0.71 13.85
CA GLY A 188 10.38 0.06 15.04
C GLY A 188 11.32 0.08 16.25
N TRP A 189 12.39 0.88 16.22
CA TRP A 189 13.36 1.01 17.30
C TRP A 189 12.70 1.55 18.58
N LYS A 190 13.08 0.99 19.73
CA LYS A 190 12.65 1.42 21.06
C LYS A 190 13.85 1.80 21.92
N THR A 191 13.60 2.63 22.93
CA THR A 191 14.65 3.04 23.86
C THR A 191 15.30 1.83 24.52
N GLY A 192 16.61 1.67 24.30
CA GLY A 192 17.41 0.55 24.80
C GLY A 192 17.85 -0.42 23.71
N ASP A 193 17.22 -0.38 22.53
CA ASP A 193 17.64 -1.20 21.39
C ASP A 193 18.97 -0.69 20.81
N PRO A 194 19.78 -1.56 20.18
CA PRO A 194 20.98 -1.16 19.45
C PRO A 194 20.64 -0.13 18.36
N ILE A 195 21.51 0.86 18.14
CA ILE A 195 21.29 1.91 17.15
C ILE A 195 21.52 1.30 15.76
N ILE A 196 20.50 1.40 14.91
CA ILE A 196 20.51 0.89 13.54
C ILE A 196 21.41 1.77 12.68
N GLY A 197 22.24 1.16 11.84
CA GLY A 197 23.23 1.86 11.00
C GLY A 197 24.48 2.35 11.74
N GLN A 198 24.62 2.08 13.04
CA GLN A 198 25.84 2.36 13.81
C GLN A 198 26.84 1.21 13.67
N ARG A 199 28.10 1.51 13.35
CA ARG A 199 29.14 0.49 13.22
C ARG A 199 29.47 -0.15 14.58
N GLY A 200 29.56 -1.49 14.61
CA GLY A 200 29.84 -2.24 15.84
C GLY A 200 28.64 -2.40 16.77
N SER A 201 27.46 -1.93 16.35
CA SER A 201 26.18 -2.29 16.95
C SER A 201 25.80 -3.72 16.56
N ALA A 202 25.04 -4.42 17.40
CA ALA A 202 24.55 -5.78 17.10
C ALA A 202 23.54 -5.83 15.94
N SER A 203 23.12 -4.67 15.41
CA SER A 203 22.19 -4.54 14.30
C SER A 203 22.95 -4.27 12.99
N ASP A 204 23.20 -5.30 12.18
CA ASP A 204 23.73 -5.18 10.81
C ASP A 204 22.66 -4.70 9.79
N LEU A 205 21.63 -4.02 10.28
CA LEU A 205 20.54 -3.50 9.47
C LEU A 205 20.97 -2.17 8.83
N HIS A 206 21.08 -2.17 7.51
CA HIS A 206 21.32 -0.97 6.71
C HIS A 206 20.08 -0.05 6.68
N LEU A 207 20.30 1.24 6.44
CA LEU A 207 19.25 2.26 6.38
C LEU A 207 18.89 2.65 4.93
N ARG A 208 19.14 1.78 3.95
CA ARG A 208 19.01 2.10 2.50
C ARG A 208 17.59 2.46 2.02
N ASP A 209 16.58 2.04 2.75
CA ASP A 209 15.17 2.36 2.49
C ASP A 209 14.78 3.76 2.99
N ILE A 210 15.50 4.31 3.96
CA ILE A 210 15.29 5.67 4.49
C ILE A 210 16.38 6.67 4.08
N LEU A 211 17.56 6.18 3.69
CA LEU A 211 18.71 6.97 3.25
C LEU A 211 19.25 6.43 1.91
N THR A 212 19.45 7.30 0.92
CA THR A 212 19.86 6.89 -0.44
C THR A 212 21.33 6.52 -0.53
N ASP A 213 22.19 7.32 0.12
CA ASP A 213 23.65 7.13 0.17
C ASP A 213 24.17 7.01 1.61
N GLY A 214 23.27 6.80 2.57
CA GLY A 214 23.54 6.75 4.00
C GLY A 214 23.60 8.11 4.70
N VAL A 215 23.33 9.21 4.00
CA VAL A 215 23.18 10.55 4.58
C VAL A 215 21.95 11.26 4.03
N HIS A 216 21.76 11.25 2.71
CA HIS A 216 20.62 11.91 2.07
C HIS A 216 19.36 11.07 2.18
N PHE A 217 18.22 11.75 2.26
CA PHE A 217 16.94 11.13 2.57
C PHE A 217 16.36 10.46 1.32
N SER A 218 15.79 9.26 1.51
CA SER A 218 14.88 8.67 0.52
C SER A 218 13.51 9.34 0.61
N GLY A 219 12.61 9.03 -0.33
CA GLY A 219 11.24 9.51 -0.26
C GLY A 219 10.50 9.13 1.03
N SER A 220 10.78 7.95 1.60
CA SER A 220 10.19 7.50 2.86
C SER A 220 10.58 8.42 4.04
N ALA A 221 11.83 8.87 4.08
CA ALA A 221 12.31 9.78 5.11
C ALA A 221 11.70 11.19 4.96
N TYR A 222 11.60 11.70 3.73
CA TYR A 222 10.93 12.98 3.45
C TYR A 222 9.45 12.96 3.84
N HIS A 223 8.76 11.83 3.67
CA HIS A 223 7.36 11.70 4.05
C HIS A 223 7.13 11.89 5.56
N THR A 224 8.09 11.52 6.40
CA THR A 224 8.03 11.71 7.86
C THR A 224 8.04 13.19 8.25
N ILE A 225 8.76 14.04 7.52
CA ILE A 225 8.79 15.49 7.77
C ILE A 225 7.38 16.08 7.57
N ARG A 226 6.66 15.65 6.53
CA ARG A 226 5.28 16.11 6.22
C ARG A 226 4.31 15.92 7.41
N LYS A 227 4.46 14.85 8.18
CA LYS A 227 3.55 14.51 9.31
C LYS A 227 3.69 15.46 10.52
N HIS A 228 4.73 16.30 10.57
CA HIS A 228 5.04 17.17 11.72
C HIS A 228 4.52 18.62 11.60
N PHE A 229 3.68 18.95 10.60
CA PHE A 229 3.14 20.32 10.40
C PHE A 229 1.62 20.46 10.62
N PRO A 230 1.04 20.06 11.76
CA PRO A 230 -0.41 20.00 11.95
C PRO A 230 -1.12 21.36 11.90
N ASN A 231 -0.45 22.46 12.31
CA ASN A 231 -1.06 23.80 12.34
C ASN A 231 -1.11 24.49 10.97
N LEU A 232 -0.46 23.91 9.95
CA LEU A 232 -0.49 24.41 8.58
C LEU A 232 -1.31 23.51 7.64
N LYS A 233 -2.02 22.50 8.15
CA LYS A 233 -2.89 21.64 7.33
C LYS A 233 -3.68 22.46 6.32
N SER A 234 -3.48 22.16 5.04
CA SER A 234 -4.01 23.00 3.97
C SER A 234 -5.54 23.14 4.02
N GLU A 235 -6.23 22.16 4.58
CA GLU A 235 -7.69 22.14 4.82
C GLU A 235 -8.18 23.37 5.58
N ASN A 236 -7.35 23.94 6.47
CA ASN A 236 -7.69 25.12 7.27
C ASN A 236 -7.44 26.44 6.53
N LEU A 237 -6.91 26.41 5.31
CA LEU A 237 -6.52 27.59 4.53
C LEU A 237 -7.46 27.83 3.35
N SER A 238 -7.98 29.05 3.26
CA SER A 238 -8.77 29.49 2.10
C SER A 238 -7.92 29.66 0.85
N THR A 239 -8.45 29.29 -0.32
CA THR A 239 -7.81 29.59 -1.61
C THR A 239 -7.85 31.08 -1.91
N MET A 240 -6.82 31.61 -2.58
CA MET A 240 -6.69 33.03 -2.91
C MET A 240 -7.81 33.55 -3.81
N LEU A 241 -8.16 32.78 -4.84
CA LEU A 241 -9.31 33.04 -5.71
C LEU A 241 -10.46 32.09 -5.37
N PRO A 242 -11.71 32.53 -5.58
CA PRO A 242 -12.88 31.70 -5.35
C PRO A 242 -12.89 30.41 -6.15
N HIS A 243 -13.70 29.46 -5.68
CA HIS A 243 -14.01 28.30 -6.49
C HIS A 243 -14.86 28.74 -7.69
N ILE A 244 -14.78 28.02 -8.81
CA ILE A 244 -15.48 28.43 -10.04
C ILE A 244 -17.00 28.55 -9.85
N SER A 245 -17.57 27.77 -8.94
CA SER A 245 -18.99 27.82 -8.57
C SER A 245 -19.41 29.08 -7.82
N GLU A 246 -18.45 29.84 -7.28
CA GLU A 246 -18.68 31.09 -6.53
C GLU A 246 -18.44 32.33 -7.42
N ILE A 247 -18.05 32.12 -8.68
CA ILE A 247 -17.83 33.18 -9.66
C ILE A 247 -19.13 33.44 -10.40
N ASP A 248 -19.59 34.70 -10.39
CA ASP A 248 -20.73 35.13 -11.18
C ASP A 248 -20.24 35.50 -12.59
N PRO A 249 -20.60 34.74 -13.64
CA PRO A 249 -20.20 35.06 -15.01
C PRO A 249 -20.74 36.41 -15.50
N LYS A 250 -21.75 36.98 -14.83
CA LYS A 250 -22.33 38.29 -15.17
C LYS A 250 -21.64 39.46 -14.46
N ASP A 251 -20.89 39.18 -13.40
CA ASP A 251 -20.11 40.17 -12.65
C ASP A 251 -18.73 39.60 -12.29
N LEU A 252 -17.94 39.32 -13.33
CA LEU A 252 -16.59 38.76 -13.18
C LEU A 252 -15.69 39.63 -12.30
N PRO A 253 -15.64 40.98 -12.45
CA PRO A 253 -14.78 41.80 -11.62
C PRO A 253 -15.13 41.67 -10.13
N ALA A 254 -16.38 41.86 -9.71
CA ALA A 254 -16.68 41.78 -8.28
C ALA A 254 -16.57 40.34 -7.75
N SER A 255 -17.02 39.36 -8.53
CA SER A 255 -17.06 37.96 -8.09
C SER A 255 -15.69 37.27 -8.06
N LEU A 256 -14.73 37.65 -8.92
CA LEU A 256 -13.34 37.17 -8.84
C LEU A 256 -12.57 37.82 -7.69
N TRP A 257 -12.90 39.07 -7.36
CA TRP A 257 -12.12 39.93 -6.46
C TRP A 257 -12.75 40.10 -5.06
N GLN A 258 -13.59 39.15 -4.63
CA GLN A 258 -14.20 39.11 -3.29
C GLN A 258 -13.14 39.14 -2.17
N GLU A 259 -13.44 39.80 -1.05
CA GLU A 259 -12.56 39.79 0.13
C GLU A 259 -12.57 38.42 0.82
N ARG A 260 -11.39 37.85 1.06
CA ARG A 260 -11.20 36.61 1.82
C ARG A 260 -10.42 36.86 3.10
N SER A 261 -10.71 36.07 4.13
CA SER A 261 -10.05 36.12 5.43
C SER A 261 -8.52 36.03 5.30
N LYS A 262 -7.78 36.91 5.98
CA LYS A 262 -6.32 36.83 6.04
C LYS A 262 -5.90 35.48 6.63
N ILE A 263 -4.95 34.81 5.98
CA ILE A 263 -4.32 33.61 6.53
C ILE A 263 -3.54 34.02 7.79
N THR A 264 -4.08 33.70 8.95
CA THR A 264 -3.40 33.77 10.25
C THR A 264 -2.84 32.40 10.56
N VAL A 265 -1.53 32.27 10.63
CA VAL A 265 -0.89 31.03 11.07
C VAL A 265 -0.70 31.13 12.57
N ASP A 266 -1.44 30.32 13.33
CA ASP A 266 -1.20 30.15 14.75
C ASP A 266 -0.07 29.13 14.96
N VAL A 267 1.12 29.64 15.23
CA VAL A 267 2.29 28.82 15.60
C VAL A 267 2.40 28.69 17.12
N SER A 268 1.46 29.29 17.88
CA SER A 268 1.35 29.02 19.31
C SER A 268 0.75 27.63 19.52
N MET A 269 1.38 26.85 20.38
CA MET A 269 0.81 25.55 20.76
C MET A 269 -0.43 25.78 21.63
N SER A 270 -1.59 25.33 21.16
CA SER A 270 -2.66 24.91 22.07
C SER A 270 -2.11 23.77 22.95
N PRO A 271 -2.18 23.86 24.29
CA PRO A 271 -1.69 22.81 25.18
C PRO A 271 -2.54 21.52 25.16
N THR A 272 -3.40 21.32 24.15
CA THR A 272 -4.49 20.34 24.21
C THR A 272 -4.67 19.43 23.00
N VAL A 273 -3.78 19.40 22.01
CA VAL A 273 -3.81 18.32 21.00
C VAL A 273 -2.63 17.40 21.23
N GLY A 274 -2.89 16.35 22.01
CA GLY A 274 -1.94 15.29 22.29
C GLY A 274 -1.58 14.51 21.03
N GLY A 275 -0.28 14.30 20.84
CA GLY A 275 0.28 13.39 19.86
C GLY A 275 1.48 14.02 19.16
N TYR A 276 2.67 13.48 19.44
CA TYR A 276 3.92 13.74 18.71
C TYR A 276 4.68 15.03 19.07
N LEU A 277 4.89 15.26 20.36
CA LEU A 277 6.14 15.85 20.85
C LEU A 277 6.91 14.72 21.55
N TRP A 278 8.04 14.30 20.97
CA TRP A 278 8.95 13.37 21.62
C TRP A 278 9.65 14.07 22.79
N ASN A 279 8.95 14.17 23.92
CA ASN A 279 9.57 14.44 25.20
C ASN A 279 10.26 13.16 25.68
N LEU A 280 11.56 13.06 25.43
CA LEU A 280 12.47 12.08 26.03
C LEU A 280 12.74 12.31 27.53
N GLN A 281 11.76 12.85 28.26
CA GLN A 281 11.78 12.89 29.72
C GLN A 281 10.57 12.13 30.24
N ALA A 282 10.85 10.90 30.71
CA ALA A 282 9.98 10.02 31.49
C ALA A 282 8.58 9.76 30.89
N MET A 283 8.45 8.69 30.10
CA MET A 283 7.14 8.08 29.87
C MET A 283 6.50 7.70 31.22
N PRO A 284 5.30 8.19 31.57
CA PRO A 284 4.59 7.70 32.73
C PRO A 284 4.16 6.27 32.42
N LEU A 285 4.64 5.30 33.20
CA LEU A 285 4.12 3.94 33.15
C LEU A 285 2.58 4.02 33.33
N LYS A 286 1.81 3.47 32.38
CA LYS A 286 0.33 3.34 32.44
C LYS A 286 -0.16 2.50 33.64
N GLN A 287 0.74 2.08 34.51
CA GLN A 287 0.53 1.24 35.67
C GLN A 287 0.95 2.00 36.93
N ALA A 288 0.14 1.93 37.99
CA ALA A 288 0.61 2.33 39.32
C ALA A 288 1.60 1.28 39.83
N CYS A 289 2.70 1.69 40.47
CA CYS A 289 3.64 0.76 41.09
C CYS A 289 2.93 -0.15 42.09
N ASP A 290 3.53 -1.31 42.38
CA ASP A 290 2.95 -2.33 43.26
C ASP A 290 2.58 -1.73 44.62
N CYS A 291 3.44 -0.89 45.20
CA CYS A 291 3.18 -0.22 46.47
C CYS A 291 1.97 0.73 46.41
N CYS A 292 1.86 1.58 45.39
CA CYS A 292 0.75 2.51 45.25
C CYS A 292 -0.57 1.79 44.92
N ASN A 293 -0.48 0.72 44.13
CA ASN A 293 -1.61 -0.12 43.75
C ASN A 293 -2.16 -0.91 44.97
N ILE A 294 -1.28 -1.54 45.78
CA ILE A 294 -1.67 -2.23 47.02
C ILE A 294 -2.31 -1.25 48.01
N ARG A 295 -1.73 -0.06 48.16
CA ARG A 295 -2.23 0.99 49.05
C ARG A 295 -3.46 1.74 48.48
N LYS A 296 -3.89 1.44 47.25
CA LYS A 296 -4.99 2.10 46.53
C LYS A 296 -4.86 3.63 46.48
N ILE A 297 -3.65 4.13 46.24
CA ILE A 297 -3.34 5.56 46.14
C ILE A 297 -2.76 5.88 44.75
N ARG A 298 -2.89 7.15 44.33
CA ARG A 298 -2.43 7.60 43.02
C ARG A 298 -0.90 7.56 42.92
N CYS A 299 -0.39 6.77 41.97
CA CYS A 299 1.02 6.74 41.61
C CYS A 299 1.32 7.85 40.59
N ASN A 300 2.47 8.52 40.72
CA ASN A 300 2.94 9.47 39.72
C ASN A 300 3.74 8.82 38.58
N GLY A 301 3.91 7.50 38.61
CA GLY A 301 4.53 6.72 37.53
C GLY A 301 6.07 6.78 37.45
N ALA A 302 6.73 7.60 38.28
CA ALA A 302 8.19 7.64 38.35
C ALA A 302 8.79 6.35 38.94
N GLN A 303 10.08 6.09 38.66
CA GLN A 303 10.86 4.98 39.22
C GLN A 303 12.12 5.51 39.92
N PRO A 304 12.16 5.56 41.27
CA PRO A 304 11.07 5.28 42.22
C PRO A 304 9.96 6.36 42.19
N CYS A 305 8.72 5.98 42.51
CA CYS A 305 7.60 6.91 42.53
C CYS A 305 7.73 7.93 43.68
N GLN A 306 7.29 9.19 43.53
CA GLN A 306 7.47 10.22 44.58
C GLN A 306 6.82 9.82 45.90
N ARG A 307 5.68 9.13 45.83
CA ARG A 307 4.98 8.61 47.02
C ARG A 307 5.80 7.51 47.70
N CYS A 308 6.49 6.70 46.93
CA CYS A 308 7.35 5.62 47.38
C CYS A 308 8.60 6.19 48.05
N ILE A 309 9.20 7.24 47.47
CA ILE A 309 10.31 8.02 48.05
C ILE A 309 9.90 8.60 49.41
N ASN A 310 8.78 9.34 49.44
CA ASN A 310 8.31 10.01 50.65
C ASN A 310 7.95 9.04 51.78
N ASN A 311 7.64 7.78 51.46
CA ASN A 311 7.27 6.75 52.43
C ASN A 311 8.36 5.68 52.63
N ARG A 312 9.55 5.87 52.05
CA ARG A 312 10.68 4.92 52.07
C ARG A 312 10.27 3.49 51.68
N LEU A 313 9.48 3.35 50.61
CA LEU A 313 9.02 2.08 50.08
C LEU A 313 9.77 1.68 48.81
N ASN A 314 10.06 0.39 48.66
CA ASN A 314 10.69 -0.16 47.45
C ASN A 314 9.69 -0.15 46.28
N CYS A 315 9.87 0.77 45.34
CA CYS A 315 8.94 0.99 44.24
C CYS A 315 9.13 -0.05 43.11
N THR A 316 8.32 -1.12 43.12
CA THR A 316 8.38 -2.19 42.11
C THR A 316 7.18 -2.16 41.15
N TYR A 317 7.32 -2.82 40.00
CA TYR A 317 6.27 -3.00 38.97
C TYR A 317 6.15 -4.47 38.53
N LEU A 318 6.45 -5.40 39.45
CA LEU A 318 6.67 -6.82 39.15
C LEU A 318 5.36 -7.62 39.09
N ARG A 319 4.23 -7.06 39.53
CA ARG A 319 2.96 -7.79 39.62
C ARG A 319 2.25 -7.88 38.27
N GLN A 320 2.16 -9.07 37.70
CA GLN A 320 1.30 -9.38 36.56
C GLN A 320 -0.19 -9.31 36.96
N ARG A 321 -1.03 -8.62 36.17
CA ARG A 321 -2.47 -8.50 36.41
C ARG A 321 -3.22 -9.78 35.98
N GLN A 322 -4.05 -10.31 36.87
CA GLN A 322 -5.07 -11.31 36.55
C GLN A 322 -6.29 -10.61 35.91
N LYS A 323 -6.84 -11.18 34.82
CA LYS A 323 -8.07 -10.68 34.17
C LYS A 323 -9.25 -10.80 35.15
N SER A 324 -9.96 -9.70 35.41
CA SER A 324 -11.22 -9.72 36.16
C SER A 324 -12.39 -9.89 35.19
N GLY A 325 -13.21 -10.92 35.38
CA GLY A 325 -14.40 -11.21 34.56
C GLY A 325 -15.53 -10.16 34.67
N PRO A 326 -16.62 -10.30 33.89
CA PRO A 326 -17.62 -9.26 33.71
C PRO A 326 -18.42 -8.97 34.99
N ARG A 327 -18.54 -7.69 35.38
CA ARG A 327 -19.45 -7.24 36.45
C ARG A 327 -20.78 -6.79 35.84
N ARG A 328 -21.90 -7.33 36.35
CA ARG A 328 -23.29 -6.97 36.01
C ARG A 328 -23.58 -5.47 36.25
N LEU A 329 -24.40 -4.87 35.38
CA LEU A 329 -24.91 -3.49 35.49
C LEU A 329 -25.83 -3.31 36.72
N ARG A 330 -25.68 -2.19 37.45
CA ARG A 330 -26.53 -1.82 38.60
C ARG A 330 -27.82 -1.13 38.15
N GLN A 331 -28.94 -1.49 38.78
CA GLN A 331 -30.29 -0.94 38.57
C GLN A 331 -30.42 0.58 38.79
N SER A 332 -29.45 1.23 39.42
CA SER A 332 -29.45 2.69 39.65
C SER A 332 -29.28 3.52 38.38
N SER A 333 -28.75 2.95 37.29
CA SER A 333 -28.55 3.67 36.03
C SER A 333 -29.80 3.72 35.13
N LYS A 334 -30.82 2.91 35.41
CA LYS A 334 -32.07 2.86 34.63
C LYS A 334 -33.00 4.05 34.93
N LYS A 335 -32.94 4.58 36.16
CA LYS A 335 -33.77 5.72 36.61
C LYS A 335 -33.40 7.08 35.98
N ILE A 336 -32.17 7.24 35.50
CA ILE A 336 -31.70 8.53 34.95
C ILE A 336 -32.26 8.73 33.52
N TRP A 337 -32.39 7.66 32.75
CA TRP A 337 -32.89 7.69 31.38
C TRP A 337 -34.39 8.01 31.29
N ASP A 338 -35.21 7.39 32.16
CA ASP A 338 -36.67 7.63 32.21
C ASP A 338 -37.04 9.07 32.63
N THR A 339 -36.17 9.75 33.38
CA THR A 339 -36.41 11.11 33.88
C THR A 339 -36.11 12.19 32.82
N GLN A 340 -35.27 11.89 31.83
CA GLN A 340 -34.86 12.85 30.80
C GLN A 340 -35.76 12.82 29.54
N VAL A 341 -36.54 11.75 29.36
CA VAL A 341 -37.44 11.59 28.21
C VAL A 341 -38.85 12.15 28.49
N SER A 342 -39.20 12.40 29.76
CA SER A 342 -40.53 12.88 30.17
C SER A 342 -40.68 14.41 30.23
N SER A 343 -39.65 15.20 29.90
CA SER A 343 -39.62 16.66 30.12
C SER A 343 -39.75 17.54 28.86
N VAL A 344 -40.07 16.98 27.69
CA VAL A 344 -40.32 17.79 26.48
C VAL A 344 -41.64 17.38 25.83
N GLY A 345 -42.72 18.04 26.24
CA GLY A 345 -44.00 18.04 25.55
C GLY A 345 -44.35 19.46 25.13
N VAL A 346 -44.51 19.70 23.82
CA VAL A 346 -45.12 20.92 23.28
C VAL A 346 -46.09 20.54 22.16
N SER A 347 -47.32 20.99 22.32
CA SER A 347 -48.50 20.80 21.46
C SER A 347 -48.59 21.87 20.36
N GLU A 348 -49.21 21.52 19.21
CA GLU A 348 -49.45 22.37 18.00
C GLU A 348 -50.47 23.52 18.21
N PRO A 349 -50.63 24.49 17.26
CA PRO A 349 -51.62 24.32 16.17
C PRO A 349 -51.34 25.00 14.79
N ASN A 350 -51.90 24.39 13.72
CA ASN A 350 -52.50 24.93 12.46
C ASN A 350 -51.82 26.11 11.69
N GLY A 351 -51.60 26.11 10.37
CA GLY A 351 -51.88 25.19 9.25
C GLY A 351 -51.78 25.93 7.90
N MET A 352 -51.47 25.24 6.78
CA MET A 352 -51.98 25.59 5.43
C MET A 352 -51.82 24.41 4.45
N GLN A 353 -52.83 24.23 3.60
CA GLN A 353 -53.25 23.01 2.88
C GLN A 353 -52.38 22.60 1.68
N MET A 354 -52.42 21.29 1.36
CA MET A 354 -52.77 20.86 0.00
C MET A 354 -53.60 19.57 0.00
N ARG A 355 -54.60 19.58 -0.89
CA ARG A 355 -55.66 18.58 -1.04
C ARG A 355 -55.18 17.29 -1.72
N ARG A 356 -55.86 16.23 -1.32
CA ARG A 356 -55.81 14.84 -1.77
C ARG A 356 -56.39 14.68 -3.20
N ILE A 357 -55.72 13.88 -4.03
CA ILE A 357 -56.30 13.01 -5.08
C ILE A 357 -55.62 11.64 -4.85
N GLN A 358 -56.20 10.78 -4.02
CA GLN A 358 -56.88 9.53 -4.43
C GLN A 358 -56.10 8.67 -5.43
N HIS A 359 -55.49 7.61 -4.91
CA HIS A 359 -55.64 6.28 -5.50
C HIS A 359 -55.71 5.26 -4.36
N ASP A 360 -56.87 4.60 -4.30
CA ASP A 360 -57.18 3.36 -3.58
C ASP A 360 -56.11 2.30 -3.90
N ASP A 361 -55.76 1.32 -3.06
CA ASP A 361 -56.66 0.51 -2.24
C ASP A 361 -55.81 -0.18 -1.15
N LEU A 362 -56.25 -0.07 0.11
CA LEU A 362 -55.64 -0.74 1.26
C LEU A 362 -56.66 -1.79 1.73
N GLY A 363 -56.65 -2.94 1.07
CA GLY A 363 -57.40 -4.11 1.48
C GLY A 363 -56.76 -4.74 2.72
N THR A 364 -57.39 -4.49 3.86
CA THR A 364 -57.11 -5.16 5.13
C THR A 364 -57.53 -6.62 5.02
N GLY A 365 -56.58 -7.56 5.06
CA GLY A 365 -56.84 -8.99 5.00
C GLY A 365 -55.87 -9.77 5.88
N LEU A 366 -56.43 -10.36 6.93
CA LEU A 366 -55.94 -11.41 7.83
C LEU A 366 -54.46 -11.86 7.77
N LEU A 367 -53.92 -12.08 8.98
CA LEU A 367 -52.81 -12.98 9.28
C LEU A 367 -52.83 -14.26 8.42
N THR A 368 -51.93 -14.32 7.43
CA THR A 368 -51.33 -15.56 6.96
C THR A 368 -49.82 -15.40 7.06
N THR A 369 -49.26 -15.85 8.18
CA THR A 369 -47.84 -16.13 8.32
C THR A 369 -47.49 -17.34 7.45
N THR A 370 -47.17 -17.10 6.18
CA THR A 370 -46.27 -17.99 5.44
C THR A 370 -44.86 -17.39 5.55
N PRO A 371 -43.87 -18.11 6.11
CA PRO A 371 -42.49 -17.64 6.09
C PRO A 371 -42.09 -17.47 4.62
N ALA A 372 -41.69 -16.25 4.22
CA ALA A 372 -41.18 -15.99 2.89
C ALA A 372 -40.04 -16.98 2.61
N ARG A 373 -40.26 -17.88 1.64
CA ARG A 373 -39.36 -18.99 1.35
C ARG A 373 -38.08 -18.43 0.73
N ARG A 374 -36.92 -18.75 1.31
CA ARG A 374 -35.61 -18.43 0.73
C ARG A 374 -35.54 -18.92 -0.71
N ILE A 375 -34.91 -18.14 -1.58
CA ILE A 375 -34.54 -18.56 -2.93
C ILE A 375 -33.60 -19.77 -2.83
N SER A 376 -33.86 -20.81 -3.62
CA SER A 376 -33.10 -22.06 -3.61
C SER A 376 -31.66 -21.85 -4.05
N LEU A 377 -30.73 -22.63 -3.47
CA LEU A 377 -29.32 -22.62 -3.88
C LEU A 377 -29.13 -23.00 -5.35
N SER A 378 -29.98 -23.89 -5.88
CA SER A 378 -29.96 -24.26 -7.29
C SER A 378 -30.28 -23.07 -8.21
N ALA A 379 -31.25 -22.22 -7.85
CA ALA A 379 -31.55 -21.01 -8.61
C ALA A 379 -30.41 -19.99 -8.55
N ILE A 380 -29.76 -19.84 -7.39
CA ILE A 380 -28.57 -18.98 -7.24
C ILE A 380 -27.42 -19.50 -8.12
N ASN A 381 -27.13 -20.80 -8.08
CA ASN A 381 -26.06 -21.41 -8.86
C ASN A 381 -26.26 -21.22 -10.38
N SER A 382 -27.49 -21.39 -10.89
CA SER A 382 -27.78 -21.14 -12.30
C SER A 382 -27.47 -19.70 -12.74
N VAL A 383 -27.70 -18.70 -11.86
CA VAL A 383 -27.32 -17.31 -12.15
C VAL A 383 -25.81 -17.11 -12.03
N PHE A 384 -25.13 -17.79 -11.11
CA PHE A 384 -23.68 -17.73 -10.96
C PHE A 384 -22.95 -18.25 -12.20
N GLU A 385 -23.45 -19.32 -12.82
CA GLU A 385 -22.98 -19.80 -14.13
C GLU A 385 -23.13 -18.72 -15.20
N ILE A 386 -24.31 -18.10 -15.31
CA ILE A 386 -24.53 -16.98 -16.26
C ILE A 386 -23.56 -15.83 -16.00
N PHE A 387 -23.32 -15.47 -14.73
CA PHE A 387 -22.39 -14.42 -14.36
C PHE A 387 -20.95 -14.76 -14.78
N ARG A 388 -20.48 -15.98 -14.50
CA ARG A 388 -19.13 -16.45 -14.89
C ARG A 388 -18.91 -16.35 -16.39
N ASP A 389 -19.89 -16.82 -17.17
CA ASP A 389 -19.76 -16.92 -18.61
C ASP A 389 -19.85 -15.56 -19.32
N ASN A 390 -20.60 -14.60 -18.77
CA ASN A 390 -20.99 -13.39 -19.50
C ASN A 390 -20.51 -12.07 -18.87
N LEU A 391 -20.33 -12.02 -17.54
CA LEU A 391 -20.08 -10.76 -16.83
C LEU A 391 -18.82 -10.76 -15.98
N TYR A 392 -18.21 -11.92 -15.68
CA TYR A 392 -16.99 -11.96 -14.86
C TYR A 392 -15.84 -11.15 -15.48
N GLY A 393 -15.69 -11.16 -16.80
CA GLY A 393 -14.70 -10.34 -17.51
C GLY A 393 -14.93 -8.81 -17.37
N ILE A 394 -16.14 -8.38 -17.01
CA ILE A 394 -16.52 -6.98 -16.81
C ILE A 394 -16.53 -6.62 -15.31
N TRP A 395 -16.99 -7.54 -14.46
CA TRP A 395 -17.09 -7.39 -13.01
C TRP A 395 -16.32 -8.51 -12.28
N PRO A 396 -14.96 -8.53 -12.32
CA PRO A 396 -14.16 -9.56 -11.66
C PRO A 396 -14.07 -9.33 -10.14
N LEU A 397 -15.20 -9.08 -9.48
CA LEU A 397 -15.26 -8.70 -8.07
C LEU A 397 -15.49 -9.88 -7.14
N LEU A 398 -16.04 -10.99 -7.62
CA LEU A 398 -16.48 -12.11 -6.77
C LEU A 398 -16.12 -13.48 -7.38
N ASP A 399 -15.57 -14.37 -6.55
CA ASP A 399 -15.46 -15.80 -6.84
C ASP A 399 -16.77 -16.50 -6.47
N THR A 400 -17.56 -16.84 -7.49
CA THR A 400 -18.85 -17.51 -7.30
C THR A 400 -18.74 -18.96 -6.85
N GLU A 401 -17.62 -19.66 -7.10
CA GLU A 401 -17.43 -21.03 -6.60
C GLU A 401 -17.25 -21.01 -5.09
N ASN A 402 -16.41 -20.10 -4.58
CA ASN A 402 -16.23 -19.90 -3.14
C ASN A 402 -17.52 -19.43 -2.45
N LEU A 403 -18.25 -18.47 -3.05
CA LEU A 403 -19.55 -18.03 -2.52
C LEU A 403 -20.54 -19.19 -2.43
N LEU A 404 -20.62 -20.04 -3.46
CA LEU A 404 -21.50 -21.20 -3.45
C LEU A 404 -21.10 -22.20 -2.37
N GLN A 405 -19.81 -22.49 -2.22
CA GLN A 405 -19.29 -23.35 -1.15
C GLN A 405 -19.64 -22.80 0.24
N GLN A 406 -19.47 -21.48 0.45
CA GLN A 406 -19.86 -20.82 1.70
C GLN A 406 -21.35 -20.93 1.98
N LEU A 407 -22.20 -20.85 0.96
CA LEU A 407 -23.65 -21.03 1.11
C LEU A 407 -24.05 -22.48 1.40
N ILE A 408 -23.30 -23.46 0.88
CA ILE A 408 -23.53 -24.89 1.13
C ILE A 408 -23.09 -25.25 2.56
N ILE A 409 -21.91 -24.78 2.98
CA ILE A 409 -21.32 -25.11 4.28
C ILE A 409 -21.94 -24.26 5.40
N GLY A 410 -22.11 -22.97 5.16
CA GLY A 410 -22.59 -21.95 6.09
C GLY A 410 -24.09 -21.71 5.96
N THR A 411 -24.91 -22.65 6.45
CA THR A 411 -26.38 -22.57 6.39
C THR A 411 -26.98 -21.30 7.02
N ASP A 412 -26.21 -20.56 7.83
CA ASP A 412 -26.60 -19.31 8.51
C ASP A 412 -25.73 -18.09 8.16
N ASP A 413 -24.92 -18.11 7.09
CA ASP A 413 -24.24 -16.89 6.63
C ASP A 413 -25.20 -15.97 5.85
N ILE A 414 -25.95 -15.19 6.63
CA ILE A 414 -26.98 -14.28 6.15
C ILE A 414 -26.37 -13.16 5.28
N GLN A 415 -25.12 -12.75 5.52
CA GLN A 415 -24.45 -11.70 4.74
C GLN A 415 -24.05 -12.21 3.36
N THR A 416 -23.44 -13.40 3.30
CA THR A 416 -23.10 -14.05 2.03
C THR A 416 -24.34 -14.37 1.21
N TYR A 417 -25.45 -14.74 1.87
CA TYR A 417 -26.74 -14.93 1.19
C TYR A 417 -27.33 -13.62 0.63
N ALA A 418 -27.27 -12.52 1.37
CA ALA A 418 -27.71 -11.21 0.89
C ALA A 418 -26.87 -10.72 -0.29
N LEU A 419 -25.54 -10.90 -0.23
CA LEU A 419 -24.63 -10.62 -1.32
C LEU A 419 -24.94 -11.44 -2.57
N SER A 420 -25.11 -12.75 -2.40
CA SER A 420 -25.39 -13.67 -3.52
C SER A 420 -26.68 -13.32 -4.24
N THR A 421 -27.74 -13.03 -3.48
CA THR A 421 -29.03 -12.63 -4.07
C THR A 421 -28.95 -11.26 -4.74
N ALA A 422 -28.18 -10.30 -4.21
CA ALA A 422 -27.95 -9.02 -4.87
C ALA A 422 -27.14 -9.17 -6.18
N LEU A 423 -26.11 -10.02 -6.19
CA LEU A 423 -25.36 -10.36 -7.41
C LEU A 423 -26.30 -10.95 -8.46
N CYS A 424 -27.14 -11.92 -8.09
CA CYS A 424 -28.09 -12.53 -9.01
C CYS A 424 -29.04 -11.50 -9.63
N ALA A 425 -29.55 -10.56 -8.83
CA ALA A 425 -30.40 -9.48 -9.31
C ALA A 425 -29.68 -8.59 -10.34
N ALA A 426 -28.45 -8.18 -10.02
CA ALA A 426 -27.63 -7.34 -10.91
C ALA A 426 -27.31 -8.07 -12.23
N THR A 427 -26.90 -9.34 -12.16
CA THR A 427 -26.59 -10.18 -13.34
C THR A 427 -27.80 -10.31 -14.27
N LEU A 428 -28.95 -10.72 -13.74
CA LEU A 428 -30.16 -10.92 -14.55
C LEU A 428 -30.67 -9.59 -15.13
N SER A 429 -30.64 -8.51 -14.35
CA SER A 429 -31.05 -7.19 -14.84
C SER A 429 -30.07 -6.57 -15.85
N HIS A 430 -28.79 -6.94 -15.81
CA HIS A 430 -27.81 -6.41 -16.75
C HIS A 430 -27.89 -7.09 -18.12
N LEU A 431 -28.26 -8.38 -18.13
CA LEU A 431 -28.38 -9.21 -19.32
C LEU A 431 -29.82 -9.30 -19.86
N ASP A 432 -30.79 -8.67 -19.19
CA ASP A 432 -32.23 -8.77 -19.49
C ASP A 432 -32.73 -10.23 -19.58
N ARG A 433 -32.34 -11.09 -18.62
CA ARG A 433 -32.67 -12.53 -18.59
C ARG A 433 -33.60 -12.90 -17.42
N THR A 434 -34.37 -13.97 -17.61
CA THR A 434 -35.20 -14.62 -16.57
C THR A 434 -34.90 -16.11 -16.50
N ILE A 435 -35.02 -16.71 -15.31
CA ILE A 435 -34.81 -18.16 -15.12
C ILE A 435 -36.14 -18.84 -14.82
N THR A 436 -36.48 -19.86 -15.61
CA THR A 436 -37.56 -20.82 -15.35
C THR A 436 -36.94 -22.12 -14.85
N GLN A 437 -37.21 -22.52 -13.59
CA GLN A 437 -36.82 -23.86 -13.13
C GLN A 437 -37.92 -24.86 -13.51
N GLU A 438 -37.62 -25.78 -14.44
CA GLU A 438 -38.54 -26.85 -14.87
C GLU A 438 -38.57 -28.07 -13.93
N GLN A 439 -37.93 -28.01 -12.76
CA GLN A 439 -37.80 -29.18 -11.87
C GLN A 439 -38.07 -28.82 -10.41
N SER A 440 -39.33 -28.56 -10.09
CA SER A 440 -40.01 -28.94 -8.83
C SER A 440 -41.40 -28.31 -8.84
N GLN A 441 -42.40 -28.97 -8.24
CA GLN A 441 -43.83 -28.61 -8.26
C GLN A 441 -44.20 -27.31 -7.50
N LEU A 442 -43.38 -26.26 -7.59
CA LEU A 442 -43.66 -24.93 -7.08
C LEU A 442 -43.27 -23.90 -8.14
N ASP A 443 -44.26 -23.46 -8.90
CA ASP A 443 -44.16 -22.39 -9.88
C ASP A 443 -43.59 -21.11 -9.23
N GLY A 444 -42.40 -20.72 -9.65
CA GLY A 444 -41.82 -19.42 -9.35
C GLY A 444 -40.86 -19.02 -10.45
N LEU A 445 -41.28 -18.10 -11.33
CA LEU A 445 -40.37 -17.41 -12.23
C LEU A 445 -39.42 -16.56 -11.38
N PHE A 446 -38.12 -16.90 -11.38
CA PHE A 446 -37.14 -16.11 -10.65
C PHE A 446 -36.69 -14.94 -11.54
N THR A 447 -37.22 -13.77 -11.24
CA THR A 447 -36.88 -12.51 -11.91
C THR A 447 -35.78 -11.75 -11.16
N ALA A 448 -35.13 -10.82 -11.84
CA ALA A 448 -34.17 -9.92 -11.21
C ALA A 448 -34.79 -9.17 -10.01
N ASP A 449 -36.05 -8.74 -10.12
CA ASP A 449 -36.80 -8.12 -9.01
C ASP A 449 -36.99 -9.04 -7.81
N ALA A 450 -37.25 -10.34 -8.01
CA ALA A 450 -37.40 -11.30 -6.92
C ALA A 450 -36.10 -11.44 -6.12
N PHE A 451 -34.96 -11.53 -6.81
CA PHE A 451 -33.64 -11.55 -6.19
C PHE A 451 -33.32 -10.25 -5.44
N ALA A 452 -33.64 -9.08 -6.02
CA ALA A 452 -33.40 -7.80 -5.37
C ALA A 452 -34.27 -7.61 -4.11
N GLN A 453 -35.53 -8.05 -4.17
CA GLN A 453 -36.43 -8.04 -3.01
C GLN A 453 -35.94 -8.97 -1.91
N GLU A 454 -35.44 -10.16 -2.26
CA GLU A 454 -34.86 -11.08 -1.28
C GLU A 454 -33.62 -10.50 -0.61
N ALA A 455 -32.68 -9.92 -1.37
CA ALA A 455 -31.51 -9.25 -0.80
C ALA A 455 -31.89 -8.15 0.20
N ARG A 456 -32.91 -7.34 -0.14
CA ARG A 456 -33.45 -6.29 0.77
C ARG A 456 -34.13 -6.88 2.00
N ARG A 457 -34.95 -7.92 1.82
CA ARG A 457 -35.65 -8.61 2.92
C ARG A 457 -34.63 -9.19 3.90
N VAL A 458 -33.60 -9.85 3.41
CA VAL A 458 -32.53 -10.46 4.20
C VAL A 458 -31.77 -9.39 4.99
N ARG A 459 -31.44 -8.25 4.38
CA ARG A 459 -30.81 -7.11 5.10
C ARG A 459 -31.69 -6.53 6.22
N CYS A 460 -33.00 -6.68 6.18
CA CYS A 460 -33.88 -6.27 7.29
C CYS A 460 -33.90 -7.27 8.46
N THR A 461 -33.24 -8.43 8.34
CA THR A 461 -33.21 -9.47 9.39
C THR A 461 -32.03 -9.35 10.34
N TYR A 462 -31.05 -8.50 10.05
CA TYR A 462 -29.86 -8.26 10.87
C TYR A 462 -29.39 -6.81 10.77
N ASP A 463 -28.58 -6.37 11.74
CA ASP A 463 -27.95 -5.05 11.66
C ASP A 463 -26.75 -5.09 10.70
N TYR A 464 -27.03 -4.86 9.43
CA TYR A 464 -26.00 -4.88 8.39
C TYR A 464 -25.06 -3.67 8.44
N MET A 465 -25.36 -2.65 9.27
CA MET A 465 -24.50 -1.48 9.45
C MET A 465 -23.46 -1.71 10.55
N GLU A 466 -23.67 -2.68 11.45
CA GLU A 466 -22.78 -2.98 12.59
C GLU A 466 -22.53 -4.50 12.75
N PRO A 467 -21.38 -5.06 12.29
CA PRO A 467 -20.23 -4.40 11.66
C PRO A 467 -20.36 -4.26 10.14
N VAL A 468 -19.76 -3.20 9.59
CA VAL A 468 -19.55 -3.04 8.15
C VAL A 468 -18.55 -4.10 7.66
N THR A 469 -18.91 -4.81 6.59
CA THR A 469 -18.07 -5.84 5.94
C THR A 469 -17.99 -5.62 4.43
N LEU A 470 -17.06 -6.28 3.74
CA LEU A 470 -17.00 -6.22 2.28
C LEU A 470 -18.31 -6.72 1.64
N ALA A 471 -18.97 -7.72 2.23
CA ALA A 471 -20.27 -8.19 1.76
C ALA A 471 -21.32 -7.07 1.82
N THR A 472 -21.32 -6.22 2.85
CA THR A 472 -22.26 -5.08 2.96
C THR A 472 -22.01 -4.00 1.90
N VAL A 473 -20.73 -3.73 1.58
CA VAL A 473 -20.33 -2.83 0.49
C VAL A 473 -20.84 -3.38 -0.84
N LEU A 474 -20.49 -4.62 -1.15
CA LEU A 474 -20.78 -5.25 -2.44
C LEU A 474 -22.28 -5.49 -2.62
N THR A 475 -23.02 -5.88 -1.58
CA THR A 475 -24.48 -6.01 -1.64
C THR A 475 -25.13 -4.67 -2.03
N SER A 476 -24.66 -3.55 -1.48
CA SER A 476 -25.17 -2.21 -1.81
C SER A 476 -24.77 -1.80 -3.23
N TYR A 477 -23.56 -2.13 -3.67
CA TYR A 477 -23.09 -1.90 -5.03
C TYR A 477 -23.91 -2.67 -6.09
N PHE A 478 -24.18 -3.96 -5.87
CA PHE A 478 -24.99 -4.74 -6.81
C PHE A 478 -26.46 -4.30 -6.83
N LEU A 479 -27.03 -3.90 -5.69
CA LEU A 479 -28.35 -3.26 -5.67
C LEU A 479 -28.37 -1.93 -6.44
N HIS A 480 -27.28 -1.15 -6.39
CA HIS A 480 -27.14 0.04 -7.23
C HIS A 480 -27.17 -0.31 -8.72
N ILE A 481 -26.42 -1.31 -9.16
CA ILE A 481 -26.40 -1.75 -10.57
C ILE A 481 -27.81 -2.15 -11.02
N PHE A 482 -28.51 -2.95 -10.20
CA PHE A 482 -29.88 -3.38 -10.47
C PHE A 482 -30.84 -2.20 -10.64
N TYR A 483 -30.90 -1.28 -9.68
CA TYR A 483 -31.79 -0.11 -9.77
C TYR A 483 -31.34 0.91 -10.82
N GLY A 484 -30.05 0.97 -11.13
CA GLY A 484 -29.49 1.88 -12.13
C GLY A 484 -29.94 1.59 -13.55
N LYS A 485 -30.31 0.34 -13.84
CA LYS A 485 -30.92 -0.07 -15.11
C LYS A 485 -32.39 0.34 -15.24
N GLN A 486 -33.05 0.74 -14.15
CA GLN A 486 -34.46 1.13 -14.15
C GLN A 486 -34.60 2.67 -14.19
N PRO A 487 -35.10 3.27 -15.29
CA PRO A 487 -35.22 4.73 -15.40
C PRO A 487 -36.09 5.37 -14.31
N SER A 488 -37.09 4.65 -13.79
CA SER A 488 -37.98 5.13 -12.73
C SER A 488 -37.36 5.09 -11.33
N ARG A 489 -36.20 4.45 -11.15
CA ARG A 489 -35.56 4.21 -9.83
C ARG A 489 -34.16 4.80 -9.70
N MET A 490 -33.80 5.78 -10.54
CA MET A 490 -32.47 6.43 -10.48
C MET A 490 -32.13 7.01 -9.10
N GLN A 491 -33.11 7.55 -8.37
CA GLN A 491 -32.89 8.05 -7.01
C GLN A 491 -32.51 6.93 -6.05
N THR A 492 -33.18 5.78 -6.13
CA THR A 492 -32.88 4.58 -5.34
C THR A 492 -31.49 4.06 -5.64
N ALA A 493 -31.11 3.98 -6.92
CA ALA A 493 -29.77 3.63 -7.34
C ALA A 493 -28.72 4.58 -6.74
N ALA A 494 -29.01 5.89 -6.74
CA ALA A 494 -28.13 6.91 -6.17
C ALA A 494 -27.96 6.77 -4.64
N PHE A 495 -28.97 6.30 -3.90
CA PHE A 495 -28.83 6.00 -2.48
C PHE A 495 -27.92 4.79 -2.25
N TYR A 496 -28.11 3.71 -3.00
CA TYR A 496 -27.30 2.50 -2.84
C TYR A 496 -25.82 2.71 -3.17
N ILE A 497 -25.48 3.52 -4.17
CA ILE A 497 -24.06 3.84 -4.44
C ILE A 497 -23.45 4.71 -3.34
N ARG A 498 -24.19 5.69 -2.80
CA ARG A 498 -23.72 6.49 -1.66
C ARG A 498 -23.54 5.65 -0.41
N GLU A 499 -24.44 4.70 -0.17
CA GLU A 499 -24.33 3.72 0.90
C GLU A 499 -23.07 2.85 0.73
N ALA A 500 -22.84 2.29 -0.46
CA ALA A 500 -21.65 1.50 -0.77
C ALA A 500 -20.35 2.31 -0.57
N ILE A 501 -20.30 3.57 -1.02
CA ILE A 501 -19.16 4.47 -0.81
C ILE A 501 -18.94 4.72 0.68
N SER A 502 -20.01 4.96 1.45
CA SER A 502 -19.91 5.20 2.90
C SER A 502 -19.35 3.98 3.62
N PHE A 503 -19.81 2.77 3.27
CA PHE A 503 -19.27 1.53 3.83
C PHE A 503 -17.80 1.30 3.44
N ALA A 504 -17.43 1.54 2.18
CA ALA A 504 -16.04 1.46 1.75
C ALA A 504 -15.14 2.45 2.52
N GLN A 505 -15.64 3.66 2.79
CA GLN A 505 -14.93 4.65 3.60
C GLN A 505 -14.77 4.20 5.05
N LEU A 506 -15.81 3.61 5.67
CA LEU A 506 -15.75 3.07 7.03
C LEU A 506 -14.77 1.89 7.15
N LEU A 507 -14.58 1.11 6.08
CA LEU A 507 -13.54 0.07 6.00
C LEU A 507 -12.13 0.63 5.75
N GLY A 508 -11.97 1.95 5.63
CA GLY A 508 -10.69 2.59 5.35
C GLY A 508 -10.22 2.47 3.89
N MET A 509 -11.03 1.92 2.98
CA MET A 509 -10.67 1.65 1.58
C MET A 509 -10.36 2.91 0.74
N HIS A 510 -10.52 4.10 1.32
CA HIS A 510 -10.14 5.38 0.73
C HIS A 510 -8.74 5.86 1.18
N THR A 511 -8.09 5.12 2.08
CA THR A 511 -6.77 5.44 2.62
C THR A 511 -5.72 4.47 2.08
N GLU A 512 -4.54 4.98 1.74
CA GLU A 512 -3.41 4.16 1.28
C GLU A 512 -2.96 3.17 2.37
N ASP A 513 -3.10 3.53 3.65
CA ASP A 513 -2.75 2.68 4.79
C ASP A 513 -3.50 1.34 4.78
N THR A 514 -4.77 1.32 4.36
CA THR A 514 -5.56 0.10 4.20
C THR A 514 -4.97 -0.84 3.14
N TYR A 515 -4.25 -0.29 2.16
CA TYR A 515 -3.59 -1.03 1.08
C TYR A 515 -2.08 -1.21 1.30
N SER A 516 -1.52 -0.75 2.42
CA SER A 516 -0.08 -0.84 2.72
C SER A 516 0.50 -2.24 2.42
N ARG A 517 -0.24 -3.29 2.76
CA ARG A 517 0.13 -4.70 2.49
C ARG A 517 0.15 -5.07 1.01
N VAL A 518 -0.74 -4.50 0.20
CA VAL A 518 -0.77 -4.68 -1.26
C VAL A 518 0.36 -3.90 -1.90
N ILE A 519 0.61 -2.69 -1.39
CA ILE A 519 1.71 -1.83 -1.81
C ILE A 519 3.06 -2.52 -1.58
N ASP A 520 3.27 -3.18 -0.43
CA ASP A 520 4.51 -3.91 -0.16
C ASP A 520 4.76 -5.04 -1.18
N GLY A 521 3.72 -5.81 -1.52
CA GLY A 521 3.79 -6.84 -2.56
C GLY A 521 4.11 -6.24 -3.95
N PHE A 522 3.47 -5.12 -4.28
CA PHE A 522 3.72 -4.40 -5.54
C PHE A 522 5.13 -3.80 -5.60
N LEU A 523 5.63 -3.20 -4.52
CA LEU A 523 6.98 -2.64 -4.43
C LEU A 523 8.05 -3.73 -4.57
N ASN A 524 7.82 -4.92 -4.00
CA ASN A 524 8.68 -6.08 -4.22
C ASN A 524 8.72 -6.47 -5.70
N LEU A 525 7.57 -6.49 -6.39
CA LEU A 525 7.52 -6.75 -7.83
C LEU A 525 8.26 -5.67 -8.63
N VAL A 526 8.05 -4.39 -8.32
CA VAL A 526 8.77 -3.27 -8.96
C VAL A 526 10.28 -3.42 -8.77
N ASN A 527 10.73 -3.81 -7.58
CA ASN A 527 12.15 -4.07 -7.33
C ASN A 527 12.69 -5.19 -8.22
N LEU A 528 11.95 -6.31 -8.39
CA LEU A 528 12.35 -7.40 -9.29
C LEU A 528 12.54 -6.92 -10.74
N PHE A 529 11.67 -6.05 -11.24
CA PHE A 529 11.81 -5.46 -12.58
C PHE A 529 12.88 -4.37 -12.67
N LYS A 530 13.25 -3.73 -11.56
CA LYS A 530 14.31 -2.73 -11.51
C LYS A 530 15.71 -3.34 -11.66
N TYR A 531 15.96 -4.51 -11.08
CA TYR A 531 17.29 -5.13 -11.05
C TYR A 531 17.92 -5.40 -12.43
N PRO A 532 17.21 -5.95 -13.43
CA PRO A 532 17.80 -6.21 -14.74
C PRO A 532 18.19 -4.95 -15.52
N GLY A 533 17.51 -3.82 -15.25
CA GLY A 533 17.68 -2.58 -15.99
C GLY A 533 17.10 -2.60 -17.41
N ASN A 534 17.03 -1.43 -18.04
CA ASN A 534 16.39 -1.27 -19.35
C ASN A 534 17.11 -2.03 -20.47
N ASP A 535 18.45 -2.08 -20.44
CA ASP A 535 19.26 -2.77 -21.45
C ASP A 535 18.95 -4.26 -21.55
N PHE A 536 18.65 -4.90 -20.40
CA PHE A 536 18.25 -6.29 -20.35
C PHE A 536 16.88 -6.53 -21.02
N PHE A 537 15.87 -5.73 -20.70
CA PHE A 537 14.53 -5.91 -21.27
C PHE A 537 14.48 -5.51 -22.74
N ASN A 538 15.23 -4.49 -23.13
CA ASN A 538 15.34 -4.05 -24.53
C ASN A 538 15.83 -5.18 -25.46
N LYS A 539 16.65 -6.13 -24.97
CA LYS A 539 17.06 -7.32 -25.74
C LYS A 539 15.92 -8.23 -26.16
N TRP A 540 14.81 -8.21 -25.44
CA TRP A 540 13.63 -9.01 -25.72
C TRP A 540 12.60 -8.26 -26.58
N THR A 541 12.90 -7.03 -27.00
CA THR A 541 12.04 -6.21 -27.87
C THR A 541 12.56 -6.18 -29.31
N ALA A 542 11.64 -6.10 -30.28
CA ALA A 542 11.97 -6.09 -31.71
C ALA A 542 12.77 -4.86 -32.18
N GLN A 543 12.87 -3.80 -31.37
CA GLN A 543 13.41 -2.49 -31.77
C GLN A 543 14.87 -2.24 -31.34
N SER A 544 15.49 -3.11 -30.54
CA SER A 544 16.76 -2.79 -29.84
C SER A 544 17.80 -3.92 -29.84
N SER A 545 17.96 -4.63 -30.96
CA SER A 545 18.92 -5.74 -31.11
C SER A 545 20.39 -5.37 -30.87
N GLN A 546 20.74 -4.08 -30.91
CA GLN A 546 22.12 -3.57 -30.88
C GLN A 546 22.70 -3.28 -29.48
N VAL A 547 21.89 -3.26 -28.41
CA VAL A 547 22.41 -3.05 -27.05
C VAL A 547 23.28 -4.26 -26.64
N ALA A 548 24.45 -4.07 -26.05
CA ALA A 548 25.30 -5.19 -25.62
C ALA A 548 25.14 -5.43 -24.10
N VAL A 549 24.73 -6.63 -23.69
CA VAL A 549 24.68 -7.04 -22.29
C VAL A 549 25.83 -8.00 -22.02
N SER A 550 26.73 -7.62 -21.11
CA SER A 550 27.95 -8.39 -20.82
C SER A 550 27.69 -9.63 -19.96
N SER A 551 28.57 -10.63 -20.08
CA SER A 551 28.54 -11.83 -19.22
C SER A 551 28.60 -11.50 -17.73
N ARG A 552 29.37 -10.45 -17.35
CA ARG A 552 29.45 -9.96 -15.97
C ARG A 552 28.12 -9.41 -15.46
N GLN A 553 27.39 -8.65 -16.28
CA GLN A 553 26.07 -8.13 -15.91
C GLN A 553 25.07 -9.26 -15.69
N LEU A 554 25.04 -10.26 -16.57
CA LEU A 554 24.16 -11.42 -16.44
C LEU A 554 24.51 -12.30 -15.22
N LEU A 555 25.80 -12.42 -14.89
CA LEU A 555 26.24 -13.13 -13.69
C LEU A 555 25.77 -12.42 -12.42
N LEU A 556 26.00 -11.11 -12.33
CA LEU A 556 25.57 -10.31 -11.19
C LEU A 556 24.05 -10.32 -11.04
N LEU A 557 23.30 -10.18 -12.15
CA LEU A 557 21.84 -10.24 -12.12
C LEU A 557 21.33 -11.57 -11.55
N GLN A 558 21.87 -12.70 -12.01
CA GLN A 558 21.46 -14.02 -11.53
C GLN A 558 21.81 -14.23 -10.05
N GLN A 559 22.96 -13.71 -9.59
CA GLN A 559 23.36 -13.77 -8.18
C GLN A 559 22.46 -12.91 -7.29
N GLU A 560 22.20 -11.66 -7.70
CA GLU A 560 21.29 -10.76 -6.98
C GLU A 560 19.89 -11.38 -6.86
N LEU A 561 19.32 -11.91 -7.95
CA LEU A 561 17.99 -12.56 -7.93
C LEU A 561 17.95 -13.86 -7.12
N GLN A 562 19.07 -14.57 -6.99
CA GLN A 562 19.16 -15.79 -6.20
C GLN A 562 19.27 -15.52 -4.69
N PHE A 563 20.03 -14.48 -4.30
CA PHE A 563 20.28 -14.15 -2.89
C PHE A 563 19.41 -13.02 -2.35
N LEU A 564 18.59 -12.40 -3.20
CA LEU A 564 17.54 -11.46 -2.78
C LEU A 564 16.74 -12.13 -1.66
N PRO A 565 16.83 -11.62 -0.41
CA PRO A 565 15.93 -12.06 0.64
C PRO A 565 14.55 -11.81 0.07
N SER A 566 13.73 -12.86 -0.06
CA SER A 566 12.30 -12.65 -0.19
C SER A 566 11.85 -12.01 1.11
N GLU A 567 11.99 -10.69 1.22
CA GLU A 567 11.16 -9.86 2.09
C GLU A 567 9.74 -9.81 1.52
N ILE A 568 9.24 -10.99 1.13
CA ILE A 568 7.82 -11.19 1.02
C ILE A 568 7.34 -11.06 2.46
N PRO A 569 6.48 -10.08 2.75
CA PRO A 569 5.98 -9.89 4.10
C PRO A 569 5.49 -11.24 4.65
N PRO A 570 5.77 -11.60 5.92
CA PRO A 570 5.26 -12.84 6.52
C PRO A 570 3.73 -12.98 6.35
N GLU A 571 3.07 -11.83 6.28
CA GLU A 571 1.63 -11.61 6.12
C GLU A 571 1.15 -11.67 4.65
N ALA A 572 2.04 -11.77 3.66
CA ALA A 572 1.67 -11.77 2.23
C ALA A 572 0.86 -13.01 1.87
N ASN A 573 -0.21 -12.82 1.09
CA ASN A 573 -1.10 -13.90 0.68
C ASN A 573 -0.47 -14.79 -0.41
N SER A 574 -1.11 -15.92 -0.70
CA SER A 574 -0.64 -16.90 -1.69
C SER A 574 -0.50 -16.31 -3.10
N ILE A 575 -1.40 -15.41 -3.48
CA ILE A 575 -1.41 -14.73 -4.78
C ILE A 575 -0.15 -13.87 -4.94
N GLN A 576 0.12 -13.01 -3.96
CA GLN A 576 1.31 -12.14 -3.97
C GLN A 576 2.60 -12.97 -3.97
N ARG A 577 2.64 -14.06 -3.20
CA ARG A 577 3.80 -14.98 -3.18
C ARG A 577 4.07 -15.58 -4.54
N VAL A 578 3.03 -16.08 -5.22
CA VAL A 578 3.16 -16.66 -6.56
C VAL A 578 3.69 -15.63 -7.55
N ASP A 579 3.14 -14.41 -7.57
CA ASP A 579 3.61 -13.37 -8.50
C ASP A 579 5.09 -13.05 -8.32
N ILE A 580 5.53 -12.90 -7.07
CA ILE A 580 6.91 -12.56 -6.74
C ILE A 580 7.85 -13.72 -7.08
N TYR A 581 7.55 -14.95 -6.62
CA TYR A 581 8.40 -16.11 -6.83
C TYR A 581 8.50 -16.48 -8.32
N ALA A 582 7.37 -16.59 -9.01
CA ALA A 582 7.34 -16.94 -10.42
C ALA A 582 8.03 -15.86 -11.27
N THR A 583 7.82 -14.58 -10.98
CA THR A 583 8.48 -13.49 -11.72
C THR A 583 10.00 -13.49 -11.50
N ARG A 584 10.47 -13.69 -10.26
CA ARG A 584 11.89 -13.76 -9.94
C ARG A 584 12.60 -14.88 -10.70
N HIS A 585 12.04 -16.09 -10.67
CA HIS A 585 12.63 -17.24 -11.35
C HIS A 585 12.49 -17.17 -12.86
N TRP A 586 11.43 -16.54 -13.37
CA TRP A 586 11.29 -16.24 -14.79
C TRP A 586 12.39 -15.30 -15.30
N ILE A 587 12.70 -14.21 -14.56
CA ILE A 587 13.80 -13.30 -14.93
C ILE A 587 15.14 -14.06 -14.90
N ARG A 588 15.38 -14.95 -13.92
CA ARG A 588 16.57 -15.82 -13.90
C ARG A 588 16.63 -16.71 -15.14
N ALA A 589 15.52 -17.31 -15.56
CA ALA A 589 15.44 -18.15 -16.76
C ALA A 589 15.73 -17.34 -18.05
N LEU A 590 15.21 -16.12 -18.15
CA LEU A 590 15.53 -15.20 -19.26
C LEU A 590 17.02 -14.82 -19.28
N ALA A 591 17.61 -14.48 -18.13
CA ALA A 591 19.03 -14.16 -18.04
C ALA A 591 19.92 -15.33 -18.48
N TRP A 592 19.55 -16.56 -18.12
CA TRP A 592 20.24 -17.75 -18.60
C TRP A 592 20.08 -17.95 -20.12
N LYS A 593 18.87 -17.80 -20.65
CA LYS A 593 18.57 -17.93 -22.10
C LYS A 593 19.38 -16.91 -22.91
N LEU A 594 19.49 -15.67 -22.44
CA LEU A 594 20.32 -14.64 -23.07
C LEU A 594 21.82 -14.96 -22.98
N SER A 595 22.27 -15.52 -21.84
CA SER A 595 23.66 -16.00 -21.68
C SER A 595 23.99 -17.11 -22.66
N LEU A 596 23.05 -18.04 -22.89
CA LEU A 596 23.18 -19.12 -23.87
C LEU A 596 23.28 -18.57 -25.30
N GLN A 597 22.36 -17.67 -25.69
CA GLN A 597 22.36 -17.03 -27.00
C GLN A 597 23.61 -16.19 -27.27
N SER A 598 24.18 -15.59 -26.24
CA SER A 598 25.39 -14.76 -26.32
C SER A 598 26.69 -15.57 -26.25
N GLY A 599 26.61 -16.91 -26.15
CA GLY A 599 27.76 -17.81 -26.09
C GLY A 599 28.55 -17.72 -24.77
N TYR A 600 27.93 -17.25 -23.69
CA TYR A 600 28.58 -17.11 -22.37
C TYR A 600 28.51 -18.36 -21.50
N ILE A 601 27.70 -19.35 -21.90
CA ILE A 601 27.57 -20.62 -21.19
C ILE A 601 28.69 -21.58 -21.62
N ALA A 602 29.43 -22.12 -20.65
CA ALA A 602 30.45 -23.12 -20.90
C ALA A 602 29.82 -24.53 -20.99
N SER A 603 30.08 -25.25 -22.10
CA SER A 603 29.60 -26.63 -22.29
C SER A 603 30.33 -27.68 -21.45
N ASN A 604 31.53 -27.37 -20.97
CA ASN A 604 32.32 -28.26 -20.12
C ASN A 604 32.15 -27.77 -18.68
N GLY A 605 31.78 -28.66 -17.75
CA GLY A 605 31.49 -28.40 -16.33
C GLY A 605 32.62 -27.81 -15.47
N ILE A 606 33.50 -26.99 -16.05
CA ILE A 606 34.62 -26.27 -15.46
C ILE A 606 34.38 -24.75 -15.61
N SER A 607 33.12 -24.30 -15.58
CA SER A 607 32.84 -22.93 -15.13
C SER A 607 32.92 -22.93 -13.61
N SER A 608 33.72 -22.04 -13.01
CA SER A 608 33.76 -21.88 -11.55
C SER A 608 32.45 -21.35 -10.96
N ARG A 609 31.49 -20.95 -11.81
CA ARG A 609 30.21 -20.33 -11.44
C ARG A 609 29.04 -21.16 -11.95
N LYS A 610 28.15 -21.58 -11.03
CA LYS A 610 27.00 -22.45 -11.32
C LYS A 610 25.95 -21.75 -12.17
N GLU A 611 25.86 -20.42 -12.08
CA GLU A 611 24.93 -19.53 -12.78
C GLU A 611 25.25 -19.39 -14.28
N MET A 612 26.46 -19.78 -14.69
CA MET A 612 26.95 -19.77 -16.08
C MET A 612 27.17 -21.18 -16.63
N SER A 613 26.33 -22.12 -16.18
CA SER A 613 26.36 -23.53 -16.56
C SER A 613 25.13 -23.92 -17.36
N THR A 614 25.26 -24.94 -18.21
CA THR A 614 24.12 -25.61 -18.86
C THR A 614 23.15 -26.22 -17.85
N LEU A 615 23.58 -26.51 -16.61
CA LEU A 615 22.76 -27.11 -15.55
C LEU A 615 21.94 -26.10 -14.73
N TYR A 616 22.20 -24.81 -14.85
CA TYR A 616 21.58 -23.80 -14.00
C TYR A 616 20.04 -23.75 -14.06
N PRO A 617 19.38 -23.97 -15.21
CA PRO A 617 17.92 -24.01 -15.28
C PRO A 617 17.27 -25.06 -14.38
N HIS A 618 17.95 -26.16 -14.08
CA HIS A 618 17.46 -27.14 -13.12
C HIS A 618 17.36 -26.55 -11.70
N GLN A 619 18.35 -25.76 -11.28
CA GLN A 619 18.30 -25.05 -9.99
C GLN A 619 17.17 -24.01 -9.97
N ILE A 620 17.02 -23.21 -11.03
CA ILE A 620 15.96 -22.19 -11.13
C ILE A 620 14.57 -22.83 -10.98
N ALA A 621 14.34 -23.92 -11.71
CA ALA A 621 13.10 -24.67 -11.68
C ALA A 621 12.83 -25.31 -10.30
N LEU A 622 13.87 -25.87 -9.68
CA LEU A 622 13.76 -26.48 -8.35
C LEU A 622 13.48 -25.44 -7.27
N ASP A 623 14.18 -24.29 -7.29
CA ASP A 623 13.95 -23.18 -6.37
C ASP A 623 12.49 -22.70 -6.44
N MET A 624 11.95 -22.54 -7.66
CA MET A 624 10.55 -22.15 -7.86
C MET A 624 9.58 -23.17 -7.25
N LEU A 625 9.78 -24.46 -7.50
CA LEU A 625 8.90 -25.51 -6.97
C LEU A 625 8.97 -25.60 -5.45
N LEU A 626 10.15 -25.44 -4.85
CA LEU A 626 10.31 -25.47 -3.40
C LEU A 626 9.57 -24.31 -2.72
N GLU A 627 9.57 -23.13 -3.34
CA GLU A 627 8.93 -21.93 -2.78
C GLU A 627 7.42 -21.90 -3.01
N THR A 628 6.96 -22.53 -4.09
CA THR A 628 5.54 -22.50 -4.49
C THR A 628 4.79 -23.81 -4.24
N GLY A 629 5.47 -24.89 -3.85
CA GLY A 629 4.89 -26.23 -3.76
C GLY A 629 3.78 -26.41 -2.73
N ASN A 630 3.67 -25.51 -1.75
CA ASN A 630 2.58 -25.49 -0.76
C ASN A 630 1.44 -24.53 -1.11
N ILE A 631 1.47 -23.91 -2.30
CA ILE A 631 0.48 -22.93 -2.73
C ILE A 631 -0.55 -23.59 -3.66
N HIS A 632 -1.83 -23.33 -3.41
CA HIS A 632 -2.92 -23.88 -4.19
C HIS A 632 -2.92 -23.35 -5.66
N PRO A 633 -3.21 -24.18 -6.68
CA PRO A 633 -3.17 -23.79 -8.09
C PRO A 633 -4.01 -22.55 -8.46
N THR A 634 -5.14 -22.33 -7.77
CA THR A 634 -5.99 -21.14 -8.00
C THR A 634 -5.25 -19.82 -7.76
N ALA A 635 -4.23 -19.79 -6.92
CA ALA A 635 -3.40 -18.60 -6.72
C ALA A 635 -2.53 -18.26 -7.94
N PHE A 636 -2.30 -19.21 -8.85
CA PHE A 636 -1.61 -18.96 -10.13
C PHE A 636 -2.58 -18.44 -11.20
N GLU A 637 -3.84 -18.87 -11.15
CA GLU A 637 -4.88 -18.54 -12.13
C GLU A 637 -5.31 -17.07 -12.08
N VAL A 638 -5.34 -16.47 -10.87
CA VAL A 638 -5.78 -15.06 -10.68
C VAL A 638 -4.91 -14.02 -11.38
N HIS A 639 -3.67 -14.37 -11.75
CA HIS A 639 -2.75 -13.50 -12.48
C HIS A 639 -3.01 -13.48 -13.99
N GLY A 640 -3.88 -14.37 -14.48
CA GLY A 640 -4.20 -14.51 -15.89
C GLY A 640 -3.03 -15.03 -16.75
N PRO A 641 -3.11 -14.88 -18.08
CA PRO A 641 -2.22 -15.55 -19.03
C PRO A 641 -0.73 -15.22 -18.88
N GLY A 642 -0.40 -14.06 -18.28
CA GLY A 642 0.99 -13.66 -18.04
C GLY A 642 1.75 -14.61 -17.11
N MET A 643 1.05 -15.24 -16.16
CA MET A 643 1.66 -16.21 -15.24
C MET A 643 2.03 -17.50 -15.96
N GLU A 644 1.16 -17.96 -16.86
CA GLU A 644 1.41 -19.14 -17.69
C GLU A 644 2.65 -18.95 -18.56
N VAL A 645 2.78 -17.79 -19.22
CA VAL A 645 3.96 -17.44 -20.03
C VAL A 645 5.24 -17.54 -19.19
N LYS A 646 5.23 -16.96 -17.98
CA LYS A 646 6.39 -17.02 -17.07
C LYS A 646 6.77 -18.46 -16.73
N MET A 647 5.81 -19.28 -16.32
CA MET A 647 6.04 -20.67 -15.96
C MET A 647 6.48 -21.53 -17.14
N THR A 648 5.87 -21.35 -18.32
CA THR A 648 6.26 -22.05 -19.54
C THR A 648 7.67 -21.66 -20.00
N GLU A 649 8.10 -20.41 -19.84
CA GLU A 649 9.49 -20.01 -20.12
C GLU A 649 10.49 -20.67 -19.16
N ILE A 650 10.16 -20.80 -17.87
CA ILE A 650 10.99 -21.55 -16.89
C ILE A 650 11.09 -23.03 -17.28
N ALA A 651 9.95 -23.67 -17.59
CA ALA A 651 9.91 -25.05 -18.06
C ALA A 651 10.73 -25.23 -19.35
N THR A 652 10.62 -24.29 -20.28
CA THR A 652 11.35 -24.28 -21.55
C THR A 652 12.86 -24.15 -21.35
N ALA A 653 13.31 -23.29 -20.44
CA ALA A 653 14.73 -23.17 -20.10
C ALA A 653 15.29 -24.49 -19.54
N LEU A 654 14.52 -25.18 -18.68
CA LEU A 654 14.88 -26.50 -18.16
C LEU A 654 14.90 -27.58 -19.26
N ALA A 655 13.91 -27.61 -20.16
CA ALA A 655 13.91 -28.52 -21.30
C ALA A 655 15.17 -28.34 -22.17
N ASN A 656 15.52 -27.09 -22.48
CA ASN A 656 16.74 -26.79 -23.26
C ASN A 656 18.01 -27.23 -22.52
N SER A 657 18.05 -27.08 -21.19
CA SER A 657 19.15 -27.57 -20.35
C SER A 657 19.31 -29.09 -20.45
N ILE A 658 18.21 -29.85 -20.39
CA ILE A 658 18.21 -31.31 -20.53
C ILE A 658 18.69 -31.74 -21.91
N GLU A 659 18.25 -31.04 -22.97
CA GLU A 659 18.67 -31.33 -24.35
C GLU A 659 20.17 -31.06 -24.61
N CYS A 660 20.80 -30.18 -23.83
CA CYS A 660 22.24 -29.90 -23.92
C CYS A 660 23.12 -30.93 -23.20
N GLN A 661 22.56 -31.93 -22.51
CA GLN A 661 23.32 -32.97 -21.82
C GLN A 661 23.59 -34.18 -22.73
N PRO A 662 24.79 -34.79 -22.67
CA PRO A 662 25.01 -36.08 -23.32
C PRO A 662 24.10 -37.15 -22.70
N GLU A 663 23.63 -38.11 -23.51
CA GLU A 663 22.87 -39.27 -23.03
C GLU A 663 23.75 -40.11 -22.09
N GLU A 664 23.67 -39.85 -20.78
CA GLU A 664 24.28 -40.72 -19.78
C GLU A 664 23.38 -41.96 -19.58
N GLU A 665 23.97 -43.14 -19.77
CA GLU A 665 23.37 -44.45 -19.55
C GLU A 665 22.71 -44.52 -18.16
N GLU A 666 21.51 -45.09 -18.11
CA GLU A 666 20.71 -45.35 -16.91
C GLU A 666 21.44 -46.25 -15.89
N SER A 667 22.45 -45.71 -15.21
CA SER A 667 23.16 -46.41 -14.15
C SER A 667 22.44 -46.18 -12.84
N GLN A 668 21.79 -47.25 -12.39
CA GLN A 668 21.15 -47.43 -11.08
C GLN A 668 22.10 -47.00 -9.95
N SER A 669 21.99 -45.76 -9.50
CA SER A 669 22.65 -45.28 -8.29
C SER A 669 21.60 -44.65 -7.37
N LEU A 670 21.44 -45.28 -6.20
CA LEU A 670 20.59 -44.88 -5.08
C LEU A 670 21.13 -43.57 -4.46
N SER A 671 20.98 -42.45 -5.15
CA SER A 671 21.20 -41.13 -4.57
C SER A 671 19.88 -40.36 -4.49
N PHE A 672 19.66 -39.70 -3.35
CA PHE A 672 18.51 -38.87 -2.98
C PHE A 672 18.39 -37.58 -3.84
N VAL A 673 19.03 -37.53 -5.01
CA VAL A 673 19.12 -36.31 -5.83
C VAL A 673 17.94 -36.25 -6.79
N ILE A 674 17.13 -35.18 -6.67
CA ILE A 674 16.02 -34.88 -7.59
C ILE A 674 16.61 -34.65 -8.98
N ARG A 675 16.16 -35.38 -10.00
CA ARG A 675 16.74 -35.28 -11.36
C ARG A 675 16.13 -34.11 -12.14
N PRO A 676 16.83 -33.57 -13.15
CA PRO A 676 16.29 -32.53 -14.03
C PRO A 676 14.98 -32.93 -14.71
N ARG A 677 14.86 -34.17 -15.16
CA ARG A 677 13.62 -34.71 -15.76
C ARG A 677 12.47 -34.75 -14.76
N ASP A 678 12.71 -35.14 -13.50
CA ASP A 678 11.67 -35.16 -12.46
C ASP A 678 11.18 -33.75 -12.11
N THR A 679 12.11 -32.79 -12.08
CA THR A 679 11.81 -31.37 -11.86
C THR A 679 10.99 -30.80 -13.02
N PHE A 680 11.36 -31.14 -14.26
CA PHE A 680 10.64 -30.71 -15.45
C PHE A 680 9.20 -31.27 -15.49
N LYS A 681 9.02 -32.55 -15.14
CA LYS A 681 7.70 -33.14 -14.97
C LYS A 681 6.87 -32.40 -13.92
N SER A 682 7.46 -32.11 -12.76
CA SER A 682 6.75 -31.45 -11.66
C SER A 682 6.28 -30.04 -12.02
N ILE A 683 7.09 -29.24 -12.73
CA ILE A 683 6.65 -27.94 -13.26
C ILE A 683 5.53 -28.11 -14.29
N CYS A 684 5.64 -29.07 -15.21
CA CYS A 684 4.60 -29.29 -16.22
C CYS A 684 3.27 -29.72 -15.58
N ASP A 685 3.31 -30.62 -14.60
CA ASP A 685 2.12 -31.06 -13.86
C ASP A 685 1.44 -29.86 -13.14
N LEU A 686 2.23 -28.96 -12.54
CA LEU A 686 1.72 -27.71 -11.95
C LEU A 686 1.06 -26.82 -13.01
N ILE A 687 1.72 -26.57 -14.15
CA ILE A 687 1.17 -25.74 -15.24
C ILE A 687 -0.14 -26.35 -15.76
N PHE A 688 -0.17 -27.66 -16.02
CA PHE A 688 -1.36 -28.33 -16.55
C PHE A 688 -2.51 -28.44 -15.55
N SER A 689 -2.25 -28.28 -14.25
CA SER A 689 -3.28 -28.25 -13.20
C SER A 689 -4.10 -26.96 -13.17
N THR A 690 -3.63 -25.89 -13.82
CA THR A 690 -4.38 -24.63 -13.93
C THR A 690 -5.53 -24.76 -14.93
N LYS A 691 -6.74 -24.33 -14.54
CA LYS A 691 -7.98 -24.46 -15.34
C LYS A 691 -8.01 -23.56 -16.57
N VAL A 692 -7.33 -22.42 -16.51
CA VAL A 692 -7.25 -21.43 -17.59
C VAL A 692 -5.82 -21.49 -18.12
N MET A 693 -5.64 -22.01 -19.34
CA MET A 693 -4.34 -22.02 -20.04
C MET A 693 -4.51 -21.65 -21.51
N LEU A 694 -3.64 -20.78 -22.02
CA LEU A 694 -3.58 -20.41 -23.43
C LEU A 694 -3.32 -21.66 -24.31
N PRO A 695 -4.19 -21.96 -25.31
CA PRO A 695 -4.11 -23.18 -26.10
C PRO A 695 -2.76 -23.40 -26.80
N ASN A 696 -2.18 -22.33 -27.35
CA ASN A 696 -0.89 -22.36 -28.04
C ASN A 696 0.29 -22.69 -27.10
N LEU A 697 0.29 -22.14 -25.88
CA LEU A 697 1.30 -22.48 -24.87
C LEU A 697 1.16 -23.94 -24.44
N ARG A 698 -0.08 -24.42 -24.31
CA ARG A 698 -0.39 -25.80 -23.94
C ARG A 698 0.14 -26.79 -24.97
N GLU A 699 -0.07 -26.53 -26.26
CA GLU A 699 0.45 -27.35 -27.35
C GLU A 699 1.99 -27.34 -27.40
N SER A 700 2.61 -26.16 -27.34
CA SER A 700 4.07 -26.04 -27.36
C SER A 700 4.74 -26.76 -26.19
N LEU A 701 4.15 -26.68 -24.99
CA LEU A 701 4.66 -27.40 -23.83
C LEU A 701 4.47 -28.91 -23.97
N ARG A 702 3.34 -29.39 -24.53
CA ARG A 702 3.10 -30.82 -24.80
C ARG A 702 4.15 -31.41 -25.74
N GLU A 703 4.48 -30.72 -26.84
CA GLU A 703 5.53 -31.15 -27.77
C GLU A 703 6.90 -31.28 -27.06
N ARG A 704 7.25 -30.32 -26.20
CA ARG A 704 8.49 -30.38 -25.41
C ARG A 704 8.48 -31.51 -24.40
N VAL A 705 7.36 -31.78 -23.74
CA VAL A 705 7.20 -32.94 -22.85
C VAL A 705 7.44 -34.24 -23.60
N GLN A 706 6.87 -34.40 -24.79
CA GLN A 706 7.10 -35.58 -25.64
C GLN A 706 8.57 -35.73 -26.03
N LYS A 707 9.25 -34.62 -26.34
CA LYS A 707 10.67 -34.61 -26.69
C LYS A 707 11.58 -34.99 -25.53
N VAL A 708 11.28 -34.53 -24.30
CA VAL A 708 12.10 -34.78 -23.10
C VAL A 708 11.95 -36.22 -22.56
N PHE A 709 10.77 -36.83 -22.67
CA PHE A 709 10.47 -38.17 -22.13
C PHE A 709 10.35 -39.29 -23.19
N GLY A 710 10.34 -38.94 -24.48
CA GLY A 710 10.06 -39.87 -25.57
C GLY A 710 8.58 -40.29 -25.64
N HIS A 711 8.16 -40.86 -26.78
CA HIS A 711 6.77 -41.21 -27.08
C HIS A 711 6.13 -42.31 -26.18
N SER A 712 6.83 -42.81 -25.15
CA SER A 712 6.47 -44.07 -24.47
C SER A 712 6.06 -43.94 -22.99
N LYS A 713 6.21 -42.78 -22.35
CA LYS A 713 5.87 -42.68 -20.91
C LYS A 713 5.17 -41.37 -20.54
N PHE A 714 3.87 -41.27 -20.81
CA PHE A 714 2.96 -40.52 -19.93
C PHE A 714 1.52 -41.02 -20.03
N TYR A 715 0.87 -41.10 -18.87
CA TYR A 715 -0.55 -41.41 -18.71
C TYR A 715 -1.42 -40.27 -19.26
N THR A 716 -2.47 -40.64 -19.98
CA THR A 716 -3.56 -39.79 -20.45
C THR A 716 -4.30 -39.17 -19.27
N ALA A 717 -4.05 -37.89 -19.00
CA ALA A 717 -4.97 -37.06 -18.22
C ALA A 717 -6.13 -36.63 -19.14
N VAL A 718 -7.14 -37.51 -19.19
CA VAL A 718 -8.57 -37.31 -19.44
C VAL A 718 -8.95 -36.08 -20.29
N GLU A 719 -9.15 -36.34 -21.58
CA GLU A 719 -10.28 -35.76 -22.31
C GLU A 719 -11.48 -36.69 -22.08
N SER A 720 -12.48 -36.24 -21.32
CA SER A 720 -13.82 -36.80 -21.41
C SER A 720 -14.87 -35.73 -21.09
N THR A 721 -15.39 -35.14 -22.15
CA THR A 721 -16.75 -34.61 -22.19
C THR A 721 -17.75 -35.73 -21.95
N THR A 722 -18.50 -35.66 -20.84
CA THR A 722 -19.91 -36.09 -20.57
C THR A 722 -20.10 -36.71 -19.18
N PRO A 723 -21.26 -36.48 -18.53
CA PRO A 723 -21.45 -36.71 -17.10
C PRO A 723 -21.96 -38.14 -16.82
N ASN A 724 -21.53 -38.74 -15.72
CA ASN A 724 -22.33 -39.66 -14.89
C ASN A 724 -21.59 -39.98 -13.58
N ASP A 725 -22.26 -39.66 -12.49
CA ASP A 725 -22.33 -40.31 -11.18
C ASP A 725 -21.27 -41.39 -10.86
N ASP A 726 -20.33 -41.06 -9.97
CA ASP A 726 -20.11 -41.83 -8.74
C ASP A 726 -19.12 -41.08 -7.81
N GLU A 727 -19.62 -40.68 -6.63
CA GLU A 727 -18.83 -40.19 -5.51
C GLU A 727 -18.03 -41.34 -4.90
N SER A 728 -16.70 -41.32 -5.06
CA SER A 728 -15.69 -41.70 -4.06
C SER A 728 -14.38 -42.09 -4.76
N LEU A 729 -13.36 -41.23 -4.72
CA LEU A 729 -11.91 -41.52 -4.79
C LEU A 729 -11.10 -40.29 -5.21
N GLU A 730 -11.07 -39.24 -4.38
CA GLU A 730 -10.03 -38.20 -4.47
C GLU A 730 -9.48 -37.87 -3.07
N GLN A 731 -8.54 -38.69 -2.60
CA GLN A 731 -7.71 -38.38 -1.42
C GLN A 731 -6.28 -38.96 -1.51
N GLY A 732 -5.79 -39.32 -2.71
CA GLY A 732 -4.55 -40.11 -2.87
C GLY A 732 -3.29 -39.38 -3.37
N ALA A 733 -3.37 -38.17 -3.93
CA ALA A 733 -2.25 -37.63 -4.74
C ALA A 733 -1.26 -36.71 -3.99
N TRP A 734 -1.60 -36.20 -2.81
CA TRP A 734 -0.76 -35.23 -2.07
C TRP A 734 0.10 -35.84 -0.95
N ALA A 735 -0.02 -37.14 -0.67
CA ALA A 735 0.64 -37.78 0.48
C ALA A 735 2.12 -38.17 0.23
N LEU A 736 2.59 -38.23 -1.02
CA LEU A 736 3.93 -38.77 -1.34
C LEU A 736 5.07 -37.73 -1.33
N PHE A 737 4.76 -36.43 -1.32
CA PHE A 737 5.79 -35.37 -1.33
C PHE A 737 6.17 -34.85 0.07
N GLY A 738 5.40 -35.20 1.10
CA GLY A 738 5.64 -34.74 2.48
C GLY A 738 6.75 -35.46 3.24
N SER A 739 7.16 -36.68 2.86
CA SER A 739 8.06 -37.49 3.70
C SER A 739 9.56 -37.39 3.35
N SER A 740 9.90 -36.85 2.18
CA SER A 740 11.29 -36.80 1.71
C SER A 740 11.96 -35.47 2.06
N ALA A 741 11.28 -34.34 1.85
CA ALA A 741 11.81 -33.01 2.15
C ALA A 741 11.93 -32.72 3.66
N ALA A 742 11.14 -33.40 4.50
CA ALA A 742 11.13 -33.19 5.95
C ALA A 742 12.41 -33.67 6.66
N ASN A 743 13.17 -34.61 6.07
CA ASN A 743 14.36 -35.17 6.74
C ASN A 743 15.65 -34.36 6.54
N CYS A 744 15.67 -33.34 5.67
CA CYS A 744 16.82 -32.46 5.51
C CYS A 744 16.73 -31.17 6.34
N ALA A 745 15.53 -30.78 6.79
CA ALA A 745 15.30 -29.57 7.58
C ALA A 745 15.41 -29.78 9.11
N ALA A 746 15.59 -31.01 9.59
CA ALA A 746 15.56 -31.36 11.02
C ALA A 746 16.93 -31.28 11.74
N ARG A 747 17.82 -30.36 11.34
CA ARG A 747 19.01 -30.03 12.13
C ARG A 747 19.17 -28.51 12.22
N ASN A 748 18.82 -27.99 13.40
CA ASN A 748 18.92 -26.61 13.87
C ASN A 748 17.60 -25.83 13.81
N VAL A 749 16.69 -26.10 14.76
CA VAL A 749 16.09 -25.07 15.63
C VAL A 749 15.56 -25.79 16.88
N VAL A 750 15.95 -25.28 18.04
CA VAL A 750 15.53 -25.71 19.38
C VAL A 750 14.08 -25.30 19.63
N GLU A 751 13.34 -26.19 20.29
CA GLU A 751 11.94 -26.07 20.72
C GLU A 751 11.65 -24.76 21.49
N HIS A 752 10.46 -24.17 21.28
CA HIS A 752 9.46 -24.01 22.36
C HIS A 752 8.10 -23.52 21.82
N ASP A 753 7.10 -24.36 22.11
CA ASP A 753 5.69 -24.12 22.45
C ASP A 753 4.68 -23.54 21.42
N THR A 754 3.86 -24.48 20.96
CA THR A 754 2.49 -24.39 20.46
C THR A 754 1.51 -23.76 21.46
N ALA A 755 0.66 -22.81 21.02
CA ALA A 755 -0.75 -22.72 21.45
C ALA A 755 -1.58 -21.73 20.61
N ALA A 756 -2.78 -22.19 20.23
CA ALA A 756 -4.01 -21.45 19.87
C ALA A 756 -4.16 -20.86 18.45
N LEU A 757 -4.64 -21.72 17.55
CA LEU A 757 -5.49 -21.36 16.40
C LEU A 757 -6.77 -20.65 16.89
N ILE A 758 -6.96 -19.40 16.48
CA ILE A 758 -8.27 -18.76 16.34
C ILE A 758 -8.32 -18.23 14.90
N ALA A 759 -9.21 -18.82 14.11
CA ALA A 759 -9.51 -18.38 12.75
C ALA A 759 -10.04 -16.93 12.79
N VAL A 760 -9.32 -16.03 12.16
CA VAL A 760 -9.82 -14.70 11.78
C VAL A 760 -9.91 -14.71 10.26
N SER A 761 -11.15 -14.66 9.78
CA SER A 761 -11.54 -14.49 8.38
C SER A 761 -10.90 -13.20 7.84
N ASP A 762 -9.99 -13.36 6.88
CA ASP A 762 -9.24 -12.29 6.24
C ASP A 762 -10.09 -11.59 5.15
N PRO A 763 -10.40 -10.29 5.27
CA PRO A 763 -11.16 -9.55 4.26
C PRO A 763 -10.35 -9.19 3.00
N SER A 764 -9.05 -9.50 2.93
CA SER A 764 -8.15 -9.01 1.86
C SER A 764 -8.10 -9.84 0.57
N ALA A 765 -8.84 -10.95 0.50
CA ALA A 765 -8.84 -11.87 -0.64
C ALA A 765 -9.62 -11.41 -1.90
N TRP A 766 -10.01 -10.14 -2.01
CA TRP A 766 -11.04 -9.69 -2.95
C TRP A 766 -10.62 -8.55 -3.90
N PHE A 767 -9.35 -8.50 -4.32
CA PHE A 767 -8.91 -7.56 -5.34
C PHE A 767 -8.15 -8.26 -6.46
N PRO A 768 -8.61 -8.17 -7.72
CA PRO A 768 -7.81 -8.51 -8.88
C PRO A 768 -6.74 -7.43 -9.05
N THR A 769 -5.48 -7.77 -8.79
CA THR A 769 -4.33 -6.99 -9.22
C THR A 769 -4.10 -7.25 -10.72
N ALA A 770 -5.05 -6.84 -11.57
CA ALA A 770 -4.85 -6.85 -13.01
C ALA A 770 -4.22 -5.53 -13.46
N ILE A 771 -2.91 -5.40 -13.26
CA ILE A 771 -2.11 -4.58 -14.18
C ILE A 771 -1.71 -5.52 -15.31
N SER A 772 -2.59 -5.62 -16.29
CA SER A 772 -2.30 -6.25 -17.57
C SER A 772 -1.21 -5.43 -18.27
N THR A 773 0.02 -5.95 -18.30
CA THR A 773 0.95 -5.68 -19.39
C THR A 773 0.47 -6.46 -20.62
N ALA A 774 -0.58 -5.94 -21.27
CA ALA A 774 -1.04 -6.45 -22.55
C ALA A 774 0.05 -6.19 -23.61
N SER A 775 0.66 -7.29 -24.04
CA SER A 775 1.02 -7.59 -25.43
C SER A 775 1.83 -6.55 -26.21
N PHE A 776 3.16 -6.71 -26.16
CA PHE A 776 3.96 -6.47 -27.36
C PHE A 776 3.60 -7.57 -28.38
N THR A 777 3.13 -7.17 -29.57
CA THR A 777 2.74 -8.00 -30.73
C THR A 777 1.44 -8.82 -30.66
N ALA A 778 0.29 -8.17 -30.92
CA ALA A 778 -0.78 -8.71 -31.79
C ALA A 778 -1.99 -7.76 -31.81
N PHE A 779 -2.00 -6.76 -32.69
CA PHE A 779 -3.23 -6.15 -33.24
C PHE A 779 -2.82 -5.36 -34.49
N ASN A 780 -2.70 -6.07 -35.61
CA ASN A 780 -2.62 -5.48 -36.94
C ASN A 780 -3.55 -6.30 -37.84
N SER A 781 -4.44 -5.61 -38.57
CA SER A 781 -5.67 -6.10 -39.22
C SER A 781 -6.75 -6.44 -38.18
N THR A 782 -7.93 -5.82 -38.14
CA THR A 782 -8.83 -5.43 -39.22
C THR A 782 -9.87 -4.50 -38.59
N PHE A 783 -10.11 -3.29 -39.11
CA PHE A 783 -11.40 -2.61 -39.21
C PHE A 783 -11.17 -1.21 -39.78
N HIS A 784 -11.56 -1.07 -41.04
CA HIS A 784 -11.69 0.19 -41.75
C HIS A 784 -12.98 0.91 -41.32
N ASP A 785 -12.90 2.23 -41.34
CA ASP A 785 -13.97 3.22 -41.49
C ASP A 785 -15.05 3.31 -40.40
N THR A 786 -15.01 4.38 -39.61
CA THR A 786 -16.02 5.46 -39.65
C THR A 786 -15.66 6.62 -38.71
N ASP A 787 -15.92 7.83 -39.22
CA ASP A 787 -15.49 9.15 -38.75
C ASP A 787 -16.21 9.72 -37.50
N LEU A 788 -15.58 10.79 -36.97
CA LEU A 788 -16.13 11.99 -36.28
C LEU A 788 -16.34 11.96 -34.74
N PHE A 789 -15.41 12.55 -33.97
CA PHE A 789 -15.43 13.98 -33.56
C PHE A 789 -14.23 14.34 -32.64
N ASP A 790 -13.59 15.48 -32.95
CA ASP A 790 -12.39 16.09 -32.36
C ASP A 790 -12.49 16.52 -30.89
N ILE A 791 -11.41 16.29 -30.10
CA ILE A 791 -10.95 17.17 -29.00
C ILE A 791 -9.39 17.18 -28.98
N PRO A 792 -8.71 18.34 -28.75
CA PRO A 792 -7.35 18.60 -29.22
C PRO A 792 -6.22 18.07 -28.32
N ALA A 793 -5.13 17.70 -28.98
CA ALA A 793 -3.82 17.41 -28.41
C ALA A 793 -3.16 18.66 -27.80
N ILE A 794 -2.60 18.53 -26.61
CA ILE A 794 -1.58 19.43 -26.06
C ILE A 794 -0.47 18.56 -25.45
N ILE A 795 0.77 18.99 -25.72
CA ILE A 795 2.07 18.58 -25.15
C ILE A 795 2.85 17.53 -25.96
N THR A 796 3.44 18.00 -27.06
CA THR A 796 4.79 17.58 -27.49
C THR A 796 5.72 18.78 -27.36
N GLY A 797 6.56 18.77 -26.33
CA GLY A 797 7.72 19.65 -26.21
C GLY A 797 8.96 18.86 -26.57
N ALA A 798 9.27 18.82 -27.87
CA ALA A 798 10.54 18.31 -28.38
C ALA A 798 11.63 19.37 -28.13
N TYR A 799 12.70 18.99 -27.44
CA TYR A 799 13.98 19.68 -27.52
C TYR A 799 14.84 18.91 -28.52
N ASP A 800 15.03 19.50 -29.69
CA ASP A 800 16.00 19.05 -30.69
C ASP A 800 17.32 19.80 -30.45
N PRO A 801 18.49 19.14 -30.47
CA PRO A 801 19.78 19.79 -30.33
C PRO A 801 20.34 20.15 -31.71
N VAL A 802 20.57 21.44 -31.93
CA VAL A 802 21.48 21.95 -32.97
C VAL A 802 22.37 22.96 -32.27
N GLY A 803 23.69 22.93 -32.32
CA GLY A 803 24.62 22.12 -33.07
C GLY A 803 25.99 22.79 -32.92
N THR A 804 27.03 22.05 -33.25
CA THR A 804 27.98 22.53 -34.25
C THR A 804 27.76 21.70 -35.49
#